data_AF-A0A2I0PND7-F1
#
_entry.id   AF-A0A2I0PND7-F1
#
_cell.length_a   1.000
_cell.length_b   1.000
_cell.length_c   1.000
_cell.angle_alpha   90.00
_cell.angle_beta   90.00
_cell.angle_gamma   90.00
#
_symmetry.space_group_name_H-M   'P 1'
#
loop_
_entity.id
_entity.type
_entity.pdbx_description
1 polymer ?
#
loop_
_entity_poly.entity_id
_entity_poly.type
_entity_poly.pdbx_seq_one_letter_code
_entity_poly.pdbx_strand_id
1 'polypeptide(L)'
;MTMETLDHSLREILQGCYPHIEQLNPAQKAVLESGYLEDNQNFIVAIPTASGKTLLGMMAALKTLIGGGKVVYAVPLISIQNEKIKEFKAFEEYGIKVGRHPNSSDLSVMVFESFDAITRFSWNTLREVDLLIVDEFHMIGEYSRGPTIECAITRSNIINPGMRIIALSATLRNMEEICGWLDAKVVEHDYRPVPLHKEILNTEMFNTKNKNDVIVKILEKSIEDDAQALAFVSTRLFTESLAKFVSGKIKRKVPREKKKAFREVADKILEVPKKKGTRPTSICLKLAESAENGVAFHHAGLFNEQKEIIEDEFRLGNLLMITATPSLMYGVNLPSRSVVIRDYTRWTSQGPQNIPVFDYEQMSGRAGRPQYDDVGYSYLIAKTLDEAQNLQEFYVNGEVEATNSKLIENKDAVYRQIIAQVASTLAKNPVEIQEFFTKTFYGYQMQHNPYMSAFAADSLEFEINEAVNFLMQNGILQATPEGLKATAYGLLIAKSNYTVETAVKLKEYAAQMEELDLNQLIYQMCRTPDMPLISFKGRKSKDPVREKLSVKGIFAVDMRNQEATTASLMEWIDERNEYEIENAFHVYAATTRRAAYEASLMVKFFKNICEVSGIYAHSRDLEILSARLYYGVKDELIPLVLGVKRLGRKRARALVKTFGEDLRPFTEKELQKVDGIGPKLSEAVVRFARGE
;
A
#
# COMPACT_ATOMS: atom_id res chain seq x y z
N MET A 1 -22.61 27.45 10.83
CA MET A 1 -23.22 26.38 11.64
C MET A 1 -22.35 26.00 12.83
N THR A 2 -22.93 25.92 14.04
CA THR A 2 -22.36 25.19 15.19
C THR A 2 -22.73 23.71 15.05
N MET A 3 -22.10 22.78 15.79
CA MET A 3 -22.55 21.37 15.82
C MET A 3 -24.03 21.21 16.28
N GLU A 4 -24.61 22.28 16.82
CA GLU A 4 -25.98 22.34 17.32
C GLU A 4 -27.04 22.27 16.24
N THR A 5 -26.67 22.52 14.98
CA THR A 5 -27.58 22.40 13.83
C THR A 5 -27.68 20.98 13.28
N LEU A 6 -26.88 20.04 13.79
CA LEU A 6 -26.95 18.62 13.42
C LEU A 6 -28.10 17.93 14.15
N ASP A 7 -28.62 16.84 13.56
CA ASP A 7 -29.58 15.96 14.24
C ASP A 7 -29.07 15.55 15.63
N HIS A 8 -29.96 15.52 16.62
CA HIS A 8 -29.60 15.25 18.02
C HIS A 8 -28.82 13.95 18.17
N SER A 9 -29.27 12.87 17.51
CA SER A 9 -28.66 11.54 17.60
C SER A 9 -27.27 11.52 16.98
N LEU A 10 -27.10 12.23 15.85
CA LEU A 10 -25.80 12.38 15.20
C LEU A 10 -24.83 13.17 16.07
N ARG A 11 -25.29 14.27 16.66
CA ARG A 11 -24.49 15.12 17.54
C ARG A 11 -24.03 14.36 18.78
N GLU A 12 -24.91 13.58 19.40
CA GLU A 12 -24.60 12.78 20.60
C GLU A 12 -23.46 11.78 20.34
N ILE A 13 -23.55 11.00 19.25
CA ILE A 13 -22.53 10.02 18.87
C ILE A 13 -21.20 10.73 18.55
N LEU A 14 -21.25 11.81 17.77
CA LEU A 14 -20.04 12.56 17.41
C LEU A 14 -19.35 13.18 18.62
N GLN A 15 -20.10 13.79 19.54
CA GLN A 15 -19.54 14.37 20.76
C GLN A 15 -18.98 13.30 21.71
N GLY A 16 -19.62 12.14 21.79
CA GLY A 16 -19.12 11.04 22.61
C GLY A 16 -17.87 10.39 22.04
N CYS A 17 -17.79 10.19 20.72
CA CYS A 17 -16.64 9.56 20.07
C CYS A 17 -15.49 10.55 19.81
N TYR A 18 -15.80 11.83 19.59
CA TYR A 18 -14.85 12.87 19.21
C TYR A 18 -15.07 14.16 20.02
N PRO A 19 -14.90 14.12 21.35
CA PRO A 19 -15.21 15.25 22.24
C PRO A 19 -14.36 16.50 21.98
N HIS A 20 -13.25 16.36 21.25
CA HIS A 20 -12.35 17.44 20.88
C HIS A 20 -12.83 18.27 19.68
N ILE A 21 -13.89 17.85 18.99
CA ILE A 21 -14.44 18.58 17.84
C ILE A 21 -15.58 19.47 18.33
N GLU A 22 -15.26 20.73 18.65
CA GLU A 22 -16.25 21.70 19.14
C GLU A 22 -16.88 22.52 18.00
N GLN A 23 -16.11 22.83 16.96
CA GLN A 23 -16.53 23.69 15.85
C GLN A 23 -16.10 23.14 14.50
N LEU A 24 -16.95 23.38 13.50
CA LEU A 24 -16.66 23.07 12.11
C LEU A 24 -15.87 24.19 11.45
N ASN A 25 -14.87 23.80 10.66
CA ASN A 25 -14.09 24.75 9.89
C ASN A 25 -14.88 25.26 8.66
N PRO A 26 -14.42 26.32 7.97
CA PRO A 26 -15.12 26.89 6.81
C PRO A 26 -15.41 25.88 5.70
N ALA A 27 -14.46 25.02 5.34
CA ALA A 27 -14.68 23.96 4.34
C ALA A 27 -15.78 22.98 4.77
N GLN A 28 -15.74 22.53 6.02
CA GLN A 28 -16.76 21.61 6.55
C GLN A 28 -18.15 22.26 6.57
N LYS A 29 -18.24 23.54 6.94
CA LYS A 29 -19.50 24.30 6.91
C LYS A 29 -20.06 24.42 5.49
N ALA A 30 -19.23 24.81 4.53
CA ALA A 30 -19.63 24.92 3.13
C ALA A 30 -20.16 23.58 2.57
N VAL A 31 -19.53 22.47 2.96
CA VAL A 31 -20.03 21.13 2.59
C VAL A 31 -21.39 20.86 3.20
N LEU A 32 -21.60 21.10 4.50
CA LEU A 32 -22.92 20.89 5.12
C LEU A 32 -24.00 21.80 4.52
N GLU A 33 -23.67 23.07 4.27
CA GLU A 33 -24.60 24.07 3.69
C GLU A 33 -25.03 23.73 2.26
N SER A 34 -24.30 22.85 1.56
CA SER A 34 -24.70 22.33 0.24
C SER A 34 -25.84 21.29 0.27
N GLY A 35 -26.31 20.91 1.46
CA GLY A 35 -27.28 19.83 1.67
C GLY A 35 -26.64 18.44 1.71
N TYR A 36 -25.34 18.37 2.02
CA TYR A 36 -24.55 17.14 2.00
C TYR A 36 -25.10 16.00 2.88
N LEU A 37 -25.78 16.28 3.99
CA LEU A 37 -26.32 15.22 4.86
C LEU A 37 -27.79 14.90 4.57
N GLU A 38 -28.50 15.81 3.91
CA GLU A 38 -29.94 15.82 3.72
C GLU A 38 -30.31 15.27 2.34
N ASP A 39 -29.46 15.47 1.34
CA ASP A 39 -29.65 14.97 -0.01
C ASP A 39 -29.18 13.51 -0.13
N ASN A 40 -29.89 12.73 -0.95
CA ASN A 40 -29.51 11.37 -1.31
C ASN A 40 -28.65 11.31 -2.58
N GLN A 41 -28.38 12.45 -3.22
CA GLN A 41 -27.47 12.53 -4.37
C GLN A 41 -26.03 12.16 -4.02
N ASN A 42 -25.28 11.79 -5.05
CA ASN A 42 -23.84 11.56 -4.96
C ASN A 42 -23.11 12.89 -4.71
N PHE A 43 -21.97 12.83 -4.03
CA PHE A 43 -21.16 14.01 -3.76
C PHE A 43 -19.69 13.78 -4.06
N ILE A 44 -19.04 14.80 -4.60
CA ILE A 44 -17.58 14.92 -4.66
C ILE A 44 -17.19 16.09 -3.75
N VAL A 45 -16.46 15.78 -2.68
CA VAL A 45 -15.92 16.76 -1.75
C VAL A 45 -14.42 16.92 -2.03
N ALA A 46 -14.06 18.01 -2.71
CA ALA A 46 -12.69 18.32 -3.11
C ALA A 46 -12.14 19.46 -2.25
N ILE A 47 -11.51 19.08 -1.13
CA ILE A 47 -10.91 20.02 -0.17
C ILE A 47 -9.50 19.55 0.22
N PRO A 48 -8.58 20.43 0.66
CA PRO A 48 -7.23 20.04 1.08
C PRO A 48 -7.20 18.96 2.19
N THR A 49 -6.13 18.17 2.26
CA THR A 49 -6.01 17.00 3.18
C THR A 49 -6.04 17.38 4.66
N ALA A 50 -5.60 18.58 5.02
CA ALA A 50 -5.64 19.08 6.40
C ALA A 50 -7.04 19.57 6.84
N SER A 51 -8.02 19.64 5.95
CA SER A 51 -9.29 20.35 6.18
C SER A 51 -10.39 19.48 6.80
N GLY A 52 -10.04 18.26 7.23
CA GLY A 52 -10.93 17.40 8.02
C GLY A 52 -11.96 16.63 7.20
N LYS A 53 -11.57 16.09 6.02
CA LYS A 53 -12.40 15.22 5.17
C LYS A 53 -13.00 14.03 5.90
N THR A 54 -12.22 13.40 6.78
CA THR A 54 -12.69 12.26 7.57
C THR A 54 -13.94 12.61 8.37
N LEU A 55 -14.03 13.80 8.96
CA LEU A 55 -15.22 14.20 9.73
C LEU A 55 -16.49 14.22 8.87
N LEU A 56 -16.39 14.71 7.63
CA LEU A 56 -17.50 14.73 6.69
C LEU A 56 -17.94 13.30 6.33
N GLY A 57 -16.98 12.42 6.04
CA GLY A 57 -17.26 11.00 5.81
C GLY A 57 -17.92 10.33 7.02
N MET A 58 -17.47 10.62 8.24
CA MET A 58 -18.09 10.10 9.46
C MET A 58 -19.52 10.59 9.65
N MET A 59 -19.78 11.88 9.41
CA MET A 59 -21.12 12.44 9.52
C MET A 59 -22.09 11.77 8.56
N ALA A 60 -21.69 11.57 7.30
CA ALA A 60 -22.51 10.87 6.31
C ALA A 60 -22.73 9.40 6.70
N ALA A 61 -21.67 8.70 7.12
CA ALA A 61 -21.76 7.31 7.57
C ALA A 61 -22.73 7.16 8.74
N LEU A 62 -22.56 7.95 9.80
CA LEU A 62 -23.42 7.91 10.98
C LEU A 62 -24.87 8.26 10.64
N LYS A 63 -25.10 9.26 9.78
CA LYS A 63 -26.46 9.61 9.32
C LYS A 63 -27.16 8.41 8.66
N THR A 64 -26.47 7.70 7.77
CA THR A 64 -26.99 6.48 7.13
C THR A 64 -27.22 5.36 8.14
N LEU A 65 -26.28 5.13 9.06
CA LEU A 65 -26.38 4.06 10.06
C LEU A 65 -27.52 4.28 11.06
N ILE A 66 -27.73 5.52 11.51
CA ILE A 66 -28.87 5.90 12.37
C ILE A 66 -30.20 5.64 11.65
N GLY A 67 -30.24 5.81 10.32
CA GLY A 67 -31.38 5.46 9.48
C GLY A 67 -31.59 3.95 9.27
N GLY A 68 -30.72 3.10 9.82
CA GLY A 68 -30.75 1.65 9.65
C GLY A 68 -30.07 1.14 8.39
N GLY A 69 -29.39 2.02 7.65
CA GLY A 69 -28.66 1.66 6.44
C GLY A 69 -27.25 1.12 6.71
N LYS A 70 -26.60 0.62 5.66
CA LYS A 70 -25.27 -0.01 5.69
C LYS A 70 -24.25 0.79 4.92
N VAL A 71 -23.04 0.88 5.46
CA VAL A 71 -21.99 1.76 4.93
C VAL A 71 -20.73 0.97 4.59
N VAL A 72 -20.17 1.24 3.41
CA VAL A 72 -18.81 0.86 3.04
C VAL A 72 -17.95 2.12 2.98
N TYR A 73 -16.89 2.15 3.78
CA TYR A 73 -15.85 3.17 3.74
C TYR A 73 -14.61 2.59 3.03
N ALA A 74 -14.45 2.91 1.75
CA ALA A 74 -13.39 2.44 0.90
C ALA A 74 -12.13 3.32 1.04
N VAL A 75 -10.97 2.69 1.29
CA VAL A 75 -9.67 3.35 1.48
C VAL A 75 -8.60 2.74 0.57
N PRO A 76 -7.50 3.43 0.27
CA PRO A 76 -6.51 2.87 -0.64
C PRO A 76 -5.53 1.88 -0.01
N LEU A 77 -5.30 1.94 1.31
CA LEU A 77 -4.22 1.20 1.96
C LEU A 77 -4.70 0.43 3.18
N ILE A 78 -4.11 -0.76 3.40
CA ILE A 78 -4.37 -1.60 4.59
C ILE A 78 -3.99 -0.85 5.88
N SER A 79 -2.95 -0.01 5.85
CA SER A 79 -2.58 0.82 7.00
C SER A 79 -3.71 1.77 7.39
N ILE A 80 -4.25 2.50 6.40
CA ILE A 80 -5.40 3.41 6.58
C ILE A 80 -6.65 2.62 7.02
N GLN A 81 -6.89 1.44 6.44
CA GLN A 81 -8.01 0.58 6.85
C GLN A 81 -7.92 0.25 8.34
N ASN A 82 -6.74 -0.17 8.81
CA ASN A 82 -6.54 -0.51 10.22
C ASN A 82 -6.64 0.72 11.13
N GLU A 83 -6.15 1.88 10.68
CA GLU A 83 -6.29 3.16 11.39
C GLU A 83 -7.78 3.53 11.56
N LYS A 84 -8.54 3.55 10.46
CA LYS A 84 -9.97 3.89 10.45
C LYS A 84 -10.81 2.90 11.24
N ILE A 85 -10.51 1.60 11.18
CA ILE A 85 -11.19 0.60 12.03
C ILE A 85 -10.94 0.91 13.51
N LYS A 86 -9.69 1.20 13.88
CA LYS A 86 -9.35 1.55 15.27
C LYS A 86 -10.05 2.84 15.71
N GLU A 87 -10.21 3.79 14.80
CA GLU A 87 -10.93 5.05 15.01
C GLU A 87 -12.44 4.79 15.22
N PHE A 88 -13.08 4.13 14.26
CA PHE A 88 -14.52 3.88 14.23
C PHE A 88 -14.99 2.85 15.26
N LYS A 89 -14.07 2.09 15.88
CA LYS A 89 -14.37 1.21 17.01
C LYS A 89 -15.16 1.91 18.13
N ALA A 90 -15.00 3.22 18.31
CA ALA A 90 -15.79 4.00 19.26
C ALA A 90 -17.31 3.95 18.97
N PHE A 91 -17.72 3.77 17.72
CA PHE A 91 -19.13 3.65 17.34
C PHE A 91 -19.79 2.37 17.88
N GLU A 92 -19.02 1.33 18.24
CA GLU A 92 -19.56 0.11 18.85
C GLU A 92 -20.25 0.39 20.20
N GLU A 93 -19.86 1.45 20.92
CA GLU A 93 -20.53 1.89 22.16
C GLU A 93 -21.98 2.36 21.92
N TYR A 94 -22.30 2.76 20.69
CA TYR A 94 -23.61 3.20 20.25
C TYR A 94 -24.36 2.12 19.45
N GLY A 95 -23.92 0.86 19.56
CA GLY A 95 -24.58 -0.29 18.93
C GLY A 95 -24.27 -0.51 17.46
N ILE A 96 -23.35 0.27 16.87
CA ILE A 96 -22.94 0.15 15.46
C ILE A 96 -21.82 -0.89 15.35
N LYS A 97 -22.02 -1.97 14.59
CA LYS A 97 -20.98 -2.96 14.35
C LYS A 97 -19.98 -2.48 13.32
N VAL A 98 -18.71 -2.39 13.70
CA VAL A 98 -17.62 -1.96 12.82
C VAL A 98 -16.75 -3.15 12.41
N GLY A 99 -16.47 -3.26 11.12
CA GLY A 99 -15.72 -4.40 10.59
C GLY A 99 -15.03 -4.14 9.27
N ARG A 100 -14.63 -5.24 8.62
CA ARG A 100 -13.95 -5.25 7.32
C ARG A 100 -14.84 -5.72 6.18
N HIS A 101 -16.07 -6.13 6.47
CA HIS A 101 -16.93 -6.74 5.46
C HIS A 101 -18.42 -6.53 5.79
N PRO A 102 -19.24 -6.08 4.82
CA PRO A 102 -20.66 -5.77 5.06
C PRO A 102 -21.49 -6.95 5.57
N ASN A 103 -21.17 -8.20 5.23
CA ASN A 103 -21.89 -9.36 5.81
C ASN A 103 -21.81 -9.48 7.35
N SER A 104 -20.85 -8.83 8.01
CA SER A 104 -20.66 -8.95 9.47
C SER A 104 -20.61 -7.61 10.22
N SER A 105 -20.77 -6.49 9.51
CA SER A 105 -20.70 -5.15 10.10
C SER A 105 -21.64 -4.17 9.39
N ASP A 106 -22.17 -3.22 10.16
CA ASP A 106 -23.00 -2.13 9.66
C ASP A 106 -22.13 -1.09 8.95
N LEU A 107 -20.97 -0.78 9.53
CA LEU A 107 -19.90 0.03 8.92
C LEU A 107 -18.69 -0.83 8.60
N SER A 108 -18.37 -0.93 7.31
CA SER A 108 -17.26 -1.74 6.81
C SER A 108 -16.16 -0.87 6.23
N VAL A 109 -14.96 -0.92 6.79
CA VAL A 109 -13.80 -0.25 6.19
C VAL A 109 -13.07 -1.25 5.29
N MET A 110 -12.97 -0.95 4.00
CA MET A 110 -12.44 -1.87 2.99
C MET A 110 -11.34 -1.21 2.17
N VAL A 111 -10.29 -1.97 1.81
CA VAL A 111 -9.35 -1.46 0.78
C VAL A 111 -10.00 -1.54 -0.60
N PHE A 112 -9.62 -0.66 -1.53
CA PHE A 112 -10.19 -0.61 -2.90
C PHE A 112 -10.25 -1.99 -3.57
N GLU A 113 -9.17 -2.77 -3.48
CA GLU A 113 -9.09 -4.11 -4.07
C GLU A 113 -10.07 -5.10 -3.42
N SER A 114 -10.36 -4.94 -2.12
CA SER A 114 -11.34 -5.78 -1.41
C SER A 114 -12.78 -5.38 -1.73
N PHE A 115 -13.05 -4.08 -1.89
CA PHE A 115 -14.37 -3.61 -2.33
C PHE A 115 -14.66 -4.03 -3.77
N ASP A 116 -13.67 -3.93 -4.65
CA ASP A 116 -13.73 -4.44 -6.03
C ASP A 116 -14.10 -5.94 -6.09
N ALA A 117 -13.62 -6.75 -5.16
CA ALA A 117 -14.00 -8.16 -5.09
C ALA A 117 -15.49 -8.37 -4.76
N ILE A 118 -16.09 -7.52 -3.90
CA ILE A 118 -17.54 -7.56 -3.61
C ILE A 118 -18.34 -7.27 -4.86
N THR A 119 -17.96 -6.23 -5.60
CA THR A 119 -18.65 -5.82 -6.82
C THR A 119 -18.51 -6.86 -7.95
N ARG A 120 -17.56 -7.80 -7.86
CA ARG A 120 -17.39 -8.92 -8.80
C ARG A 120 -18.21 -10.15 -8.43
N PHE A 121 -18.26 -10.50 -7.14
CA PHE A 121 -18.71 -11.84 -6.72
C PHE A 121 -19.84 -11.86 -5.69
N SER A 122 -20.12 -10.73 -5.02
CA SER A 122 -21.03 -10.68 -3.86
C SER A 122 -22.14 -9.64 -4.06
N TRP A 123 -22.90 -9.78 -5.14
CA TRP A 123 -23.91 -8.77 -5.52
C TRP A 123 -25.06 -8.62 -4.54
N ASN A 124 -25.47 -9.70 -3.88
CA ASN A 124 -26.50 -9.63 -2.84
C ASN A 124 -26.03 -8.75 -1.69
N THR A 125 -24.79 -8.95 -1.25
CA THR A 125 -24.15 -8.10 -0.26
C THR A 125 -24.03 -6.65 -0.73
N LEU A 126 -23.68 -6.41 -2.00
CA LEU A 126 -23.57 -5.04 -2.55
C LEU A 126 -24.93 -4.32 -2.59
N ARG A 127 -26.01 -5.04 -2.88
CA ARG A 127 -27.39 -4.49 -2.89
C ARG A 127 -27.90 -4.09 -1.52
N GLU A 128 -27.29 -4.60 -0.45
CA GLU A 128 -27.58 -4.18 0.92
C GLU A 128 -26.78 -2.93 1.35
N VAL A 129 -25.86 -2.43 0.53
CA VAL A 129 -25.07 -1.24 0.86
C VAL A 129 -25.83 0.01 0.43
N ASP A 130 -26.10 0.91 1.37
CA ASP A 130 -26.82 2.16 1.11
C ASP A 130 -25.87 3.31 0.80
N LEU A 131 -24.66 3.29 1.36
CA LEU A 131 -23.66 4.35 1.18
C LEU A 131 -22.26 3.77 0.95
N LEU A 132 -21.63 4.20 -0.14
CA LEU A 132 -20.22 4.05 -0.41
C LEU A 132 -19.50 5.39 -0.21
N ILE A 133 -18.55 5.43 0.72
CA ILE A 133 -17.61 6.54 0.89
C ILE A 133 -16.28 6.12 0.28
N VAL A 134 -15.80 6.84 -0.73
CA VAL A 134 -14.50 6.61 -1.37
C VAL A 134 -13.53 7.67 -0.87
N ASP A 135 -12.67 7.28 0.07
CA ASP A 135 -11.64 8.16 0.61
C ASP A 135 -10.40 8.17 -0.29
N GLU A 136 -9.69 9.30 -0.31
CA GLU A 136 -8.58 9.56 -1.23
C GLU A 136 -8.96 9.29 -2.70
N PHE A 137 -10.16 9.74 -3.10
CA PHE A 137 -10.72 9.51 -4.44
C PHE A 137 -9.80 9.99 -5.57
N HIS A 138 -8.93 10.97 -5.31
CA HIS A 138 -7.90 11.42 -6.24
C HIS A 138 -7.00 10.30 -6.79
N MET A 139 -6.90 9.16 -6.10
CA MET A 139 -6.18 7.99 -6.59
C MET A 139 -6.81 7.35 -7.84
N ILE A 140 -7.98 7.82 -8.28
CA ILE A 140 -8.57 7.44 -9.56
C ILE A 140 -7.65 7.75 -10.75
N GLY A 141 -6.79 8.77 -10.65
CA GLY A 141 -5.79 9.12 -11.67
C GLY A 141 -4.52 8.27 -11.65
N GLU A 142 -4.38 7.32 -10.71
CA GLU A 142 -3.17 6.51 -10.59
C GLU A 142 -3.18 5.28 -11.50
N TYR A 143 -2.02 4.98 -12.11
CA TYR A 143 -1.86 3.86 -13.04
C TYR A 143 -2.23 2.48 -12.46
N SER A 144 -1.93 2.27 -11.17
CA SER A 144 -2.09 0.96 -10.54
C SER A 144 -3.50 0.74 -9.97
N ARG A 145 -4.02 1.72 -9.23
CA ARG A 145 -5.27 1.62 -8.47
C ARG A 145 -6.46 2.29 -9.11
N GLY A 146 -6.23 3.32 -9.93
CA GLY A 146 -7.27 4.06 -10.65
C GLY A 146 -8.23 3.14 -11.40
N PRO A 147 -7.73 2.20 -12.23
CA PRO A 147 -8.59 1.26 -12.95
C PRO A 147 -9.45 0.38 -12.03
N THR A 148 -8.96 0.05 -10.83
CA THR A 148 -9.69 -0.79 -9.88
C THR A 148 -10.88 -0.03 -9.29
N ILE A 149 -10.64 1.18 -8.78
CA ILE A 149 -11.72 1.98 -8.16
C ILE A 149 -12.72 2.47 -9.21
N GLU A 150 -12.26 2.88 -10.39
CA GLU A 150 -13.11 3.27 -11.52
C GLU A 150 -14.11 2.16 -11.87
N CYS A 151 -13.62 0.94 -12.09
CA CYS A 151 -14.48 -0.18 -12.47
C CYS A 151 -15.35 -0.67 -11.31
N ALA A 152 -14.89 -0.58 -10.06
CA ALA A 152 -15.69 -0.92 -8.90
C ALA A 152 -16.87 0.05 -8.73
N ILE A 153 -16.66 1.35 -8.89
CA ILE A 153 -17.73 2.37 -8.86
C ILE A 153 -18.71 2.13 -10.01
N THR A 154 -18.20 1.94 -11.23
CA THR A 154 -19.01 1.69 -12.42
C THR A 154 -19.93 0.48 -12.23
N ARG A 155 -19.38 -0.66 -11.75
CA ARG A 155 -20.19 -1.85 -11.44
C ARG A 155 -21.18 -1.61 -10.30
N SER A 156 -20.82 -0.81 -9.32
CA SER A 156 -21.73 -0.50 -8.22
C SER A 156 -22.96 0.27 -8.70
N ASN A 157 -22.78 1.28 -9.56
CA ASN A 157 -23.90 2.01 -10.18
C ASN A 157 -24.79 1.10 -11.04
N ILE A 158 -24.22 0.09 -11.70
CA ILE A 158 -24.99 -0.87 -12.50
C ILE A 158 -25.78 -1.86 -11.62
N ILE A 159 -25.15 -2.39 -10.57
CA ILE A 159 -25.71 -3.49 -9.75
C ILE A 159 -26.65 -2.97 -8.65
N ASN A 160 -26.33 -1.82 -8.06
CA ASN A 160 -27.10 -1.15 -7.02
C ASN A 160 -27.25 0.35 -7.35
N PRO A 161 -28.16 0.73 -8.27
CA PRO A 161 -28.39 2.13 -8.65
C PRO A 161 -28.89 3.02 -7.51
N GLY A 162 -29.39 2.44 -6.42
CA GLY A 162 -29.85 3.18 -5.23
C GLY A 162 -28.74 3.47 -4.22
N MET A 163 -27.52 2.94 -4.42
CA MET A 163 -26.40 3.18 -3.52
C MET A 163 -25.90 4.62 -3.70
N ARG A 164 -25.87 5.38 -2.60
CA ARG A 164 -25.29 6.71 -2.59
C ARG A 164 -23.77 6.63 -2.59
N ILE A 165 -23.10 7.50 -3.35
CA ILE A 165 -21.64 7.57 -3.46
C ILE A 165 -21.13 8.95 -3.00
N ILE A 166 -20.18 8.93 -2.08
CA ILE A 166 -19.48 10.11 -1.60
C ILE A 166 -17.98 9.93 -1.87
N ALA A 167 -17.44 10.72 -2.79
CA ALA A 167 -16.01 10.79 -3.08
C ALA A 167 -15.35 11.90 -2.25
N LEU A 168 -14.43 11.52 -1.36
CA LEU A 168 -13.62 12.46 -0.59
C LEU A 168 -12.24 12.57 -1.24
N SER A 169 -11.89 13.77 -1.69
CA SER A 169 -10.69 13.96 -2.50
C SER A 169 -9.85 15.17 -2.06
N ALA A 170 -8.55 15.12 -2.33
CA ALA A 170 -7.78 16.35 -2.48
C ALA A 170 -8.27 17.11 -3.71
N THR A 171 -7.84 18.36 -3.88
CA THR A 171 -8.20 19.16 -5.06
C THR A 171 -7.84 18.41 -6.34
N LEU A 172 -8.83 18.24 -7.22
CA LEU A 172 -8.70 17.61 -8.53
C LEU A 172 -8.91 18.65 -9.62
N ARG A 173 -8.50 18.33 -10.84
CA ARG A 173 -8.84 19.10 -12.04
C ARG A 173 -9.98 18.39 -12.78
N ASN A 174 -10.41 18.99 -13.91
CA ASN A 174 -11.44 18.46 -14.80
C ASN A 174 -12.69 17.94 -14.07
N MET A 175 -13.12 18.69 -13.05
CA MET A 175 -14.21 18.28 -12.15
C MET A 175 -15.54 18.10 -12.89
N GLU A 176 -15.76 18.84 -13.97
CA GLU A 176 -16.94 18.68 -14.83
C GLU A 176 -17.07 17.26 -15.39
N GLU A 177 -15.97 16.65 -15.83
CA GLU A 177 -15.96 15.28 -16.35
C GLU A 177 -16.23 14.26 -15.24
N ILE A 178 -15.58 14.43 -14.09
CA ILE A 178 -15.71 13.52 -12.94
C ILE A 178 -17.13 13.59 -12.35
N CYS A 179 -17.66 14.81 -12.21
CA CYS A 179 -19.01 15.12 -11.76
C CYS A 179 -20.06 14.50 -12.68
N GLY A 180 -19.89 14.64 -14.00
CA GLY A 180 -20.82 14.09 -14.97
C GLY A 180 -20.78 12.55 -15.01
N TRP A 181 -19.60 11.94 -14.85
CA TRP A 181 -19.49 10.48 -14.75
C TRP A 181 -20.13 9.92 -13.48
N LEU A 182 -19.93 10.55 -12.33
CA LEU A 182 -20.50 10.10 -11.05
C LEU A 182 -21.96 10.52 -10.82
N ASP A 183 -22.51 11.38 -11.67
CA ASP A 183 -23.79 12.08 -11.45
C ASP A 183 -23.85 12.67 -10.03
N ALA A 184 -22.86 13.49 -9.69
CA ALA A 184 -22.61 13.96 -8.33
C ALA A 184 -22.65 15.48 -8.21
N LYS A 185 -23.03 15.98 -7.04
CA LYS A 185 -22.79 17.39 -6.68
C LYS A 185 -21.34 17.59 -6.27
N VAL A 186 -20.73 18.67 -6.73
CA VAL A 186 -19.36 19.03 -6.38
C VAL A 186 -19.38 20.11 -5.31
N VAL A 187 -18.58 19.90 -4.27
CA VAL A 187 -18.24 20.95 -3.31
C VAL A 187 -16.72 21.11 -3.26
N GLU A 188 -16.25 22.27 -3.67
CA GLU A 188 -14.84 22.66 -3.64
C GLU A 188 -14.61 23.74 -2.59
N HIS A 189 -13.51 23.62 -1.85
CA HIS A 189 -13.04 24.68 -0.95
C HIS A 189 -11.54 24.55 -0.73
N ASP A 190 -10.83 25.68 -0.75
CA ASP A 190 -9.40 25.82 -0.54
C ASP A 190 -8.95 26.03 0.92
N TYR A 191 -9.89 26.01 1.89
CA TYR A 191 -9.57 26.31 3.29
C TYR A 191 -8.56 25.31 3.82
N ARG A 192 -7.55 25.81 4.53
CA ARG A 192 -6.56 25.03 5.24
C ARG A 192 -6.42 25.56 6.67
N PRO A 193 -6.37 24.69 7.70
CA PRO A 193 -6.20 25.15 9.08
C PRO A 193 -4.92 25.94 9.34
N VAL A 194 -3.85 25.60 8.62
CA VAL A 194 -2.55 26.27 8.68
C VAL A 194 -2.18 26.73 7.27
N PRO A 195 -2.04 28.05 7.00
CA PRO A 195 -1.58 28.57 5.72
C PRO A 195 -0.29 27.89 5.23
N LEU A 196 -0.17 27.69 3.92
CA LEU A 196 0.98 27.06 3.29
C LEU A 196 1.82 28.10 2.54
N HIS A 197 3.07 28.27 2.94
CA HIS A 197 4.07 29.02 2.20
C HIS A 197 4.93 28.07 1.37
N LYS A 198 4.90 28.21 0.03
CA LYS A 198 5.72 27.43 -0.89
C LYS A 198 6.86 28.30 -1.41
N GLU A 199 8.07 27.75 -1.41
CA GLU A 199 9.25 28.47 -1.89
C GLU A 199 10.22 27.52 -2.62
N ILE A 200 10.80 28.00 -3.71
CA ILE A 200 11.91 27.33 -4.37
C ILE A 200 13.23 27.93 -3.89
N LEU A 201 13.99 27.16 -3.13
CA LEU A 201 15.33 27.54 -2.68
C LEU A 201 16.37 27.09 -3.71
N ASN A 202 17.46 27.82 -3.87
CA ASN A 202 18.62 27.35 -4.65
C ASN A 202 19.88 27.29 -3.79
N THR A 203 20.84 26.45 -4.18
CA THR A 203 22.06 26.27 -3.39
C THR A 203 22.97 27.51 -3.37
N GLU A 204 22.87 28.38 -4.37
CA GLU A 204 23.66 29.62 -4.49
C GLU A 204 23.31 30.61 -3.37
N MET A 205 22.02 30.74 -3.01
CA MET A 205 21.54 31.56 -1.88
C MET A 205 22.19 31.17 -0.53
N PHE A 206 22.63 29.92 -0.40
CA PHE A 206 23.24 29.39 0.82
C PHE A 206 24.75 29.25 0.70
N ASN A 207 25.37 29.81 -0.35
CA ASN A 207 26.81 29.69 -0.63
C ASN A 207 27.31 28.24 -0.59
N THR A 208 26.52 27.29 -1.11
CA THR A 208 26.87 25.88 -1.20
C THR A 208 26.60 25.35 -2.61
N LYS A 209 27.19 24.21 -2.96
CA LYS A 209 26.85 23.44 -4.18
C LYS A 209 26.02 22.20 -3.87
N ASN A 210 25.80 21.91 -2.58
CA ASN A 210 25.23 20.66 -2.12
C ASN A 210 23.84 20.91 -1.52
N LYS A 211 22.81 20.36 -2.18
CA LYS A 211 21.42 20.46 -1.72
C LYS A 211 21.24 20.02 -0.26
N ASN A 212 22.00 19.04 0.26
CA ASN A 212 21.84 18.67 1.68
C ASN A 212 22.39 19.66 2.70
N ASP A 213 23.29 20.58 2.34
CA ASP A 213 23.66 21.65 3.27
C ASP A 213 22.48 22.61 3.48
N VAL A 214 21.68 22.88 2.44
CA VAL A 214 20.44 23.65 2.54
C VAL A 214 19.44 22.96 3.48
N ILE A 215 19.29 21.63 3.38
CA ILE A 215 18.42 20.84 4.27
C ILE A 215 18.86 20.96 5.74
N VAL A 216 20.17 20.94 6.00
CA VAL A 216 20.70 21.17 7.35
C VAL A 216 20.30 22.56 7.86
N LYS A 217 20.36 23.60 7.02
CA LYS A 217 19.93 24.96 7.40
C LYS A 217 18.45 25.06 7.70
N ILE A 218 17.61 24.40 6.90
CA ILE A 218 16.16 24.34 7.16
C ILE A 218 15.91 23.66 8.51
N LEU A 219 16.56 22.53 8.78
CA LEU A 219 16.39 21.82 10.05
C LEU A 219 16.94 22.61 11.24
N GLU A 220 18.06 23.30 11.09
CA GLU A 220 18.60 24.22 12.12
C GLU A 220 17.55 25.26 12.50
N LYS A 221 16.90 25.88 11.50
CA LYS A 221 15.81 26.83 11.73
C LYS A 221 14.59 26.17 12.38
N SER A 222 14.18 24.98 11.93
CA SER A 222 13.08 24.26 12.58
C SER A 222 13.37 23.94 14.05
N ILE A 223 14.61 23.59 14.41
CA ILE A 223 15.02 23.36 15.80
C ILE A 223 14.94 24.65 16.64
N GLU A 224 15.37 25.79 16.08
CA GLU A 224 15.25 27.09 16.74
C GLU A 224 13.79 27.46 17.03
N ASP A 225 12.86 27.01 16.18
CA ASP A 225 11.42 27.24 16.31
C ASP A 225 10.68 26.12 17.08
N ASP A 226 11.40 25.22 17.78
CA ASP A 226 10.87 24.01 18.45
C ASP A 226 9.92 23.17 17.56
N ALA A 227 10.35 23.01 16.31
CA ALA A 227 9.59 22.37 15.25
C ALA A 227 10.35 21.22 14.59
N GLN A 228 9.59 20.42 13.84
CA GLN A 228 10.10 19.26 13.12
C GLN A 228 10.03 19.48 11.62
N ALA A 229 10.84 18.74 10.87
CA ALA A 229 10.86 18.79 9.42
C ALA A 229 10.71 17.40 8.76
N LEU A 230 10.15 17.37 7.56
CA LEU A 230 10.03 16.18 6.73
C LEU A 230 10.76 16.41 5.41
N ALA A 231 11.62 15.49 4.99
CA ALA A 231 12.39 15.61 3.75
C ALA A 231 12.08 14.46 2.78
N PHE A 232 11.63 14.78 1.57
CA PHE A 232 11.38 13.83 0.49
C PHE A 232 12.55 13.74 -0.48
N VAL A 233 12.95 12.50 -0.79
CA VAL A 233 14.05 12.17 -1.70
C VAL A 233 13.70 10.98 -2.59
N SER A 234 14.34 10.89 -3.75
CA SER A 234 13.97 9.97 -4.83
C SER A 234 14.23 8.47 -4.57
N THR A 235 15.19 8.11 -3.70
CA THR A 235 15.59 6.70 -3.53
C THR A 235 15.86 6.31 -2.08
N ARG A 236 15.74 5.00 -1.79
CA ARG A 236 16.03 4.42 -0.45
C ARG A 236 17.44 4.73 0.01
N LEU A 237 18.43 4.50 -0.85
CA LEU A 237 19.83 4.83 -0.57
C LEU A 237 20.02 6.29 -0.22
N PHE A 238 19.26 7.17 -0.89
CA PHE A 238 19.37 8.59 -0.63
C PHE A 238 18.72 9.00 0.68
N THR A 239 17.59 8.40 1.07
CA THR A 239 17.01 8.61 2.42
C THR A 239 18.03 8.28 3.51
N GLU A 240 18.69 7.12 3.42
CA GLU A 240 19.72 6.68 4.37
C GLU A 240 20.88 7.67 4.44
N SER A 241 21.43 8.01 3.27
CA SER A 241 22.60 8.87 3.17
C SER A 241 22.31 10.29 3.66
N LEU A 242 21.12 10.81 3.38
CA LEU A 242 20.67 12.12 3.84
C LEU A 242 20.47 12.14 5.36
N ALA A 243 19.79 11.14 5.92
CA ALA A 243 19.59 11.04 7.37
C ALA A 243 20.94 10.99 8.11
N LYS A 244 21.89 10.18 7.62
CA LYS A 244 23.24 10.11 8.18
C LYS A 244 24.00 11.44 8.06
N PHE A 245 23.88 12.11 6.91
CA PHE A 245 24.53 13.39 6.69
C PHE A 245 23.99 14.48 7.63
N VAL A 246 22.66 14.61 7.71
CA VAL A 246 21.99 15.64 8.52
C VAL A 246 22.22 15.37 10.01
N SER A 247 21.98 14.15 10.50
CA SER A 247 22.23 13.76 11.90
C SER A 247 23.66 14.07 12.34
N GLY A 248 24.65 13.77 11.50
CA GLY A 248 26.06 14.07 11.78
C GLY A 248 26.34 15.57 11.93
N LYS A 249 25.72 16.41 11.10
CA LYS A 249 25.89 17.88 11.13
C LYS A 249 25.19 18.53 12.30
N ILE A 250 24.01 18.04 12.71
CA ILE A 250 23.22 18.64 13.78
C ILE A 250 23.55 18.10 15.19
N LYS A 251 24.32 17.00 15.31
CA LYS A 251 24.59 16.33 16.60
C LYS A 251 25.00 17.25 17.76
N ARG A 252 25.74 18.33 17.46
CA ARG A 252 26.19 19.31 18.46
C ARG A 252 25.14 20.38 18.81
N LYS A 253 24.10 20.52 17.97
CA LYS A 253 22.99 21.48 18.09
C LYS A 253 21.73 20.85 18.69
N VAL A 254 21.70 19.53 18.88
CA VAL A 254 20.57 18.82 19.50
C VAL A 254 20.37 19.27 20.97
N PRO A 255 19.13 19.66 21.35
CA PRO A 255 18.78 20.00 22.73
C PRO A 255 19.12 18.88 23.71
N ARG A 256 19.65 19.21 24.90
CA ARG A 256 20.12 18.20 25.86
C ARG A 256 18.97 17.34 26.38
N GLU A 257 17.79 17.91 26.60
CA GLU A 257 16.61 17.18 27.07
C GLU A 257 16.12 16.12 26.07
N LYS A 258 16.25 16.38 24.76
CA LYS A 258 15.78 15.45 23.71
C LYS A 258 16.71 14.23 23.51
N LYS A 259 17.99 14.32 23.93
CA LYS A 259 18.98 13.24 23.71
C LYS A 259 18.57 11.91 24.34
N LYS A 260 17.90 11.93 25.49
CA LYS A 260 17.40 10.71 26.14
C LYS A 260 16.32 10.05 25.28
N ALA A 261 15.33 10.83 24.85
CA ALA A 261 14.25 10.34 23.97
C ALA A 261 14.83 9.76 22.67
N PHE A 262 15.78 10.46 22.03
CA PHE A 262 16.41 9.98 20.79
C PHE A 262 17.13 8.64 20.94
N ARG A 263 17.79 8.43 22.10
CA ARG A 263 18.41 7.14 22.42
C ARG A 263 17.35 6.04 22.62
N GLU A 264 16.27 6.33 23.33
CA GLU A 264 15.17 5.37 23.52
C GLU A 264 14.53 4.97 22.17
N VAL A 265 14.38 5.91 21.23
CA VAL A 265 13.92 5.61 19.86
C VAL A 265 14.90 4.67 19.15
N ALA A 266 16.20 4.94 19.22
CA ALA A 266 17.24 4.08 18.63
C ALA A 266 17.23 2.66 19.24
N ASP A 267 17.05 2.54 20.56
CA ASP A 267 16.92 1.27 21.25
C ASP A 267 15.69 0.50 20.77
N LYS A 268 14.51 1.14 20.70
CA LYS A 268 13.28 0.55 20.15
C LYS A 268 13.50 0.01 18.73
N ILE A 269 14.17 0.77 17.86
CA ILE A 269 14.50 0.38 16.49
C ILE A 269 15.37 -0.89 16.44
N LEU A 270 16.36 -1.00 17.34
CA LEU A 270 17.27 -2.15 17.41
C LEU A 270 16.65 -3.38 18.08
N GLU A 271 15.62 -3.20 18.90
CA GLU A 271 14.86 -4.31 19.50
C GLU A 271 13.98 -5.05 18.46
N VAL A 272 13.48 -4.37 17.43
CA VAL A 272 12.66 -4.98 16.38
C VAL A 272 13.30 -6.24 15.75
N PRO A 273 14.52 -6.18 15.17
CA PRO A 273 15.14 -7.37 14.60
C PRO A 273 15.34 -8.47 15.66
N LYS A 274 15.70 -8.13 16.90
CA LYS A 274 15.89 -9.11 17.98
C LYS A 274 14.60 -9.86 18.29
N LYS A 275 13.47 -9.16 18.42
CA LYS A 275 12.13 -9.76 18.61
C LYS A 275 11.73 -10.66 17.45
N LYS A 276 12.13 -10.33 16.22
CA LYS A 276 11.91 -11.17 15.03
C LYS A 276 12.89 -12.35 14.95
N GLY A 277 13.84 -12.43 15.87
CA GLY A 277 14.83 -13.48 15.88
C GLY A 277 15.91 -13.25 14.83
N THR A 278 16.35 -12.03 14.59
CA THR A 278 17.51 -11.72 13.76
C THR A 278 18.40 -10.71 14.47
N ARG A 279 19.68 -10.67 14.11
CA ARG A 279 20.56 -9.58 14.58
C ARG A 279 20.18 -8.29 13.84
N PRO A 280 20.41 -7.10 14.44
CA PRO A 280 20.30 -5.85 13.72
C PRO A 280 21.15 -5.88 12.46
N THR A 281 20.52 -5.56 11.34
CA THR A 281 21.20 -5.50 10.05
C THR A 281 21.98 -4.20 9.89
N SER A 282 22.81 -4.06 8.86
CA SER A 282 23.57 -2.83 8.61
C SER A 282 22.66 -1.61 8.45
N ILE A 283 21.44 -1.79 7.92
CA ILE A 283 20.44 -0.72 7.80
C ILE A 283 19.83 -0.38 9.16
N CYS A 284 19.54 -1.39 9.99
CA CYS A 284 19.05 -1.16 11.35
C CYS A 284 20.05 -0.33 12.16
N LEU A 285 21.33 -0.63 12.02
CA LEU A 285 22.40 0.10 12.70
C LEU A 285 22.52 1.55 12.21
N LYS A 286 22.49 1.79 10.89
CA LYS A 286 22.48 3.15 10.33
C LYS A 286 21.27 3.96 10.77
N LEU A 287 20.10 3.31 10.83
CA LEU A 287 18.85 3.93 11.25
C LEU A 287 18.95 4.36 12.71
N ALA A 288 19.40 3.46 13.59
CA ALA A 288 19.62 3.76 15.00
C ALA A 288 20.67 4.86 15.20
N GLU A 289 21.81 4.79 14.50
CA GLU A 289 22.87 5.82 14.54
C GLU A 289 22.33 7.22 14.20
N SER A 290 21.46 7.31 13.19
CA SER A 290 20.83 8.57 12.81
C SER A 290 19.79 9.01 13.85
N ALA A 291 18.96 8.07 14.32
CA ALA A 291 17.86 8.33 15.27
C ALA A 291 18.37 8.80 16.64
N GLU A 292 19.53 8.32 17.10
CA GLU A 292 20.21 8.82 18.32
C GLU A 292 20.50 10.33 18.29
N ASN A 293 20.51 10.93 17.09
CA ASN A 293 20.73 12.35 16.89
C ASN A 293 19.47 13.05 16.36
N GLY A 294 18.30 12.42 16.48
CA GLY A 294 17.00 13.02 16.17
C GLY A 294 16.61 12.96 14.69
N VAL A 295 17.30 12.20 13.84
CA VAL A 295 16.95 12.08 12.41
C VAL A 295 16.74 10.62 12.05
N ALA A 296 15.59 10.27 11.48
CA ALA A 296 15.32 8.91 11.00
C ALA A 296 15.14 8.92 9.48
N PHE A 297 15.39 7.77 8.83
CA PHE A 297 14.99 7.56 7.44
C PHE A 297 13.84 6.56 7.36
N HIS A 298 12.92 6.75 6.41
CA HIS A 298 11.72 5.95 6.23
C HIS A 298 11.60 5.49 4.77
N HIS A 299 11.58 4.18 4.56
CA HIS A 299 11.39 3.58 3.23
C HIS A 299 10.90 2.13 3.33
N ALA A 300 10.43 1.57 2.21
CA ALA A 300 9.91 0.21 2.13
C ALA A 300 10.89 -0.92 2.52
N GLY A 301 12.21 -0.66 2.52
CA GLY A 301 13.24 -1.63 2.92
C GLY A 301 13.46 -1.79 4.43
N LEU A 302 12.64 -1.16 5.28
CA LEU A 302 12.67 -1.31 6.74
C LEU A 302 11.67 -2.36 7.22
N PHE A 303 11.86 -2.87 8.44
CA PHE A 303 10.83 -3.68 9.09
C PHE A 303 9.57 -2.82 9.32
N ASN A 304 8.37 -3.40 9.19
CA ASN A 304 7.12 -2.67 9.42
C ASN A 304 7.04 -2.03 10.81
N GLU A 305 7.42 -2.78 11.86
CA GLU A 305 7.45 -2.28 13.25
C GLU A 305 8.45 -1.12 13.42
N GLN A 306 9.55 -1.05 12.64
CA GLN A 306 10.44 0.12 12.66
C GLN A 306 9.81 1.36 12.03
N LYS A 307 9.04 1.19 10.94
CA LYS A 307 8.30 2.31 10.33
C LYS A 307 7.26 2.86 11.29
N GLU A 308 6.49 1.98 11.93
CA GLU A 308 5.50 2.34 12.96
C GLU A 308 6.16 3.12 14.10
N ILE A 309 7.30 2.64 14.63
CA ILE A 309 8.08 3.35 15.65
C ILE A 309 8.49 4.75 15.17
N ILE A 310 9.02 4.89 13.95
CA ILE A 310 9.43 6.19 13.41
C ILE A 310 8.23 7.15 13.31
N GLU A 311 7.10 6.66 12.82
CA GLU A 311 5.86 7.43 12.65
C GLU A 311 5.29 7.88 14.01
N ASP A 312 5.22 6.98 14.97
CA ASP A 312 4.73 7.26 16.33
C ASP A 312 5.65 8.25 17.06
N GLU A 313 6.96 8.02 17.03
CA GLU A 313 7.94 8.85 17.74
C GLU A 313 8.09 10.24 17.10
N PHE A 314 7.87 10.35 15.79
CA PHE A 314 7.77 11.65 15.13
C PHE A 314 6.51 12.40 15.57
N ARG A 315 5.35 11.75 15.65
CA ARG A 315 4.13 12.38 16.19
C ARG A 315 4.29 12.85 17.64
N LEU A 316 5.07 12.12 18.44
CA LEU A 316 5.39 12.50 19.83
C LEU A 316 6.47 13.59 19.97
N GLY A 317 7.05 14.08 18.87
CA GLY A 317 8.12 15.08 18.93
C GLY A 317 9.48 14.52 19.39
N ASN A 318 9.65 13.19 19.37
CA ASN A 318 10.88 12.48 19.75
C ASN A 318 11.82 12.26 18.55
N LEU A 319 11.52 12.85 17.39
CA LEU A 319 12.40 12.93 16.24
C LEU A 319 12.31 14.34 15.65
N LEU A 320 13.43 14.93 15.25
CA LEU A 320 13.47 16.27 14.65
C LEU A 320 13.19 16.23 13.14
N MET A 321 13.62 15.15 12.47
CA MET A 321 13.43 15.00 11.04
C MET A 321 13.22 13.54 10.62
N ILE A 322 12.34 13.35 9.62
CA ILE A 322 12.28 12.13 8.81
C ILE A 322 12.78 12.44 7.40
N THR A 323 13.65 11.58 6.86
CA THR A 323 13.96 11.54 5.42
C THR A 323 13.21 10.36 4.78
N ALA A 324 12.41 10.60 3.75
CA ALA A 324 11.52 9.58 3.20
C ALA A 324 11.50 9.56 1.68
N THR A 325 11.15 8.39 1.12
CA THR A 325 10.72 8.31 -0.26
C THR A 325 9.28 8.83 -0.41
N PRO A 326 8.84 9.26 -1.61
CA PRO A 326 7.47 9.73 -1.83
C PRO A 326 6.38 8.75 -1.41
N SER A 327 6.68 7.46 -1.23
CA SER A 327 5.74 6.48 -0.65
C SER A 327 5.11 6.91 0.69
N LEU A 328 5.77 7.78 1.46
CA LEU A 328 5.23 8.32 2.72
C LEU A 328 4.18 9.42 2.49
N MET A 329 4.02 9.90 1.26
CA MET A 329 3.00 10.89 0.93
C MET A 329 1.58 10.35 1.03
N TYR A 330 1.42 9.02 0.97
CA TYR A 330 0.13 8.33 1.10
C TYR A 330 0.01 7.62 2.44
N GLY A 331 -1.15 7.77 3.08
CA GLY A 331 -1.62 6.84 4.12
C GLY A 331 -0.90 6.84 5.46
N VAL A 332 -0.21 7.93 5.80
CA VAL A 332 0.24 8.24 7.17
C VAL A 332 0.08 9.73 7.42
N ASN A 333 -0.61 10.11 8.50
CA ASN A 333 -0.76 11.51 8.91
C ASN A 333 0.47 11.96 9.73
N LEU A 334 1.44 12.61 9.06
CA LEU A 334 2.67 13.14 9.68
C LEU A 334 2.85 14.61 9.27
N PRO A 335 2.09 15.55 9.85
CA PRO A 335 2.33 16.95 9.59
C PRO A 335 3.64 17.41 10.26
N SER A 336 4.36 18.31 9.62
CA SER A 336 5.60 18.90 10.14
C SER A 336 5.63 20.37 9.79
N ARG A 337 6.20 21.26 10.61
CA ARG A 337 6.22 22.72 10.29
C ARG A 337 6.84 22.97 8.91
N SER A 338 7.96 22.28 8.63
CA SER A 338 8.66 22.38 7.36
C SER A 338 8.63 21.06 6.59
N VAL A 339 8.38 21.13 5.28
CA VAL A 339 8.57 20.04 4.33
C VAL A 339 9.63 20.45 3.34
N VAL A 340 10.51 19.51 2.98
CA VAL A 340 11.58 19.73 2.00
C VAL A 340 11.49 18.69 0.91
N ILE A 341 11.22 19.12 -0.32
CA ILE A 341 11.26 18.28 -1.51
C ILE A 341 12.62 18.50 -2.15
N ARG A 342 13.50 17.52 -2.01
CA ARG A 342 14.88 17.68 -2.50
C ARG A 342 15.00 17.35 -3.99
N ASP A 343 14.35 16.28 -4.40
CA ASP A 343 14.43 15.73 -5.75
C ASP A 343 13.06 15.86 -6.40
N TYR A 344 12.98 16.65 -7.47
CA TYR A 344 11.77 16.81 -8.29
C TYR A 344 11.78 15.88 -9.52
N THR A 345 12.77 14.99 -9.64
CA THR A 345 12.86 14.02 -10.72
C THR A 345 12.85 12.59 -10.19
N ARG A 346 12.19 11.70 -10.95
CA ARG A 346 12.17 10.26 -10.71
C ARG A 346 12.58 9.49 -11.97
N TRP A 347 13.19 8.33 -11.78
CA TRP A 347 13.57 7.48 -12.90
C TRP A 347 12.37 6.64 -13.36
N THR A 348 12.06 6.71 -14.65
CA THR A 348 11.01 5.92 -15.29
C THR A 348 11.63 5.00 -16.35
N SER A 349 10.83 4.12 -16.97
CA SER A 349 11.29 3.33 -18.12
C SER A 349 11.73 4.20 -19.30
N GLN A 350 11.22 5.43 -19.40
CA GLN A 350 11.55 6.41 -20.42
C GLN A 350 12.69 7.37 -20.00
N GLY A 351 13.35 7.10 -18.86
CA GLY A 351 14.41 7.95 -18.32
C GLY A 351 13.94 8.87 -17.17
N PRO A 352 14.72 9.89 -16.81
CA PRO A 352 14.37 10.80 -15.72
C PRO A 352 13.22 11.71 -16.15
N GLN A 353 12.16 11.72 -15.35
CA GLN A 353 11.00 12.60 -15.55
C GLN A 353 10.75 13.42 -14.29
N ASN A 354 10.15 14.59 -14.46
CA ASN A 354 9.65 15.36 -13.34
C ASN A 354 8.60 14.55 -12.56
N ILE A 355 8.53 14.76 -11.25
CA ILE A 355 7.38 14.31 -10.48
C ILE A 355 6.14 15.09 -10.94
N PRO A 356 4.95 14.47 -10.96
CA PRO A 356 3.72 15.21 -11.20
C PRO A 356 3.56 16.38 -10.21
N VAL A 357 2.93 17.47 -10.66
CA VAL A 357 2.53 18.59 -9.80
C VAL A 357 1.60 18.09 -8.70
N PHE A 358 0.72 17.13 -9.00
CA PHE A 358 -0.08 16.45 -7.99
C PHE A 358 0.76 15.86 -6.84
N ASP A 359 1.81 15.09 -7.16
CA ASP A 359 2.71 14.49 -6.15
C ASP A 359 3.43 15.57 -5.34
N TYR A 360 3.83 16.67 -5.98
CA TYR A 360 4.42 17.85 -5.32
C TYR A 360 3.43 18.49 -4.32
N GLU A 361 2.17 18.64 -4.69
CA GLU A 361 1.12 19.18 -3.83
C GLU A 361 0.84 18.27 -2.63
N GLN A 362 0.79 16.95 -2.84
CA GLN A 362 0.61 15.98 -1.75
C GLN A 362 1.77 16.03 -0.73
N MET A 363 3.00 16.16 -1.22
CA MET A 363 4.16 16.33 -0.33
C MET A 363 4.11 17.68 0.39
N SER A 364 3.91 18.78 -0.34
CA SER A 364 3.85 20.14 0.20
C SER A 364 2.72 20.32 1.22
N GLY A 365 1.58 19.67 0.98
CA GLY A 365 0.40 19.68 1.84
C GLY A 365 0.62 19.10 3.24
N ARG A 366 1.77 18.49 3.51
CA ARG A 366 2.17 18.00 4.84
C ARG A 366 2.82 19.07 5.72
N ALA A 367 3.10 20.26 5.17
CA ALA A 367 3.75 21.34 5.92
C ALA A 367 2.76 22.13 6.79
N GLY A 368 3.02 22.31 8.08
CA GLY A 368 2.16 22.99 9.05
C GLY A 368 1.34 22.00 9.88
N ARG A 369 1.60 21.99 11.20
CA ARG A 369 0.88 21.17 12.17
C ARG A 369 -0.32 21.95 12.71
N PRO A 370 -1.56 21.45 12.52
CA PRO A 370 -2.73 22.05 13.16
C PRO A 370 -2.51 22.22 14.66
N GLN A 371 -2.95 23.35 15.22
CA GLN A 371 -2.82 23.72 16.65
C GLN A 371 -1.41 24.09 17.14
N TYR A 372 -0.35 23.83 16.37
CA TYR A 372 1.03 24.14 16.78
C TYR A 372 1.68 25.22 15.93
N ASP A 373 1.39 25.25 14.63
CA ASP A 373 2.03 26.16 13.69
C ASP A 373 1.05 27.22 13.18
N ASP A 374 1.55 28.44 13.04
CA ASP A 374 0.91 29.59 12.40
C ASP A 374 0.99 29.54 10.88
N VAL A 375 2.11 29.04 10.35
CA VAL A 375 2.38 28.85 8.92
C VAL A 375 3.17 27.55 8.72
N GLY A 376 2.81 26.80 7.69
CA GLY A 376 3.59 25.66 7.19
C GLY A 376 4.48 26.07 6.02
N TYR A 377 5.71 25.58 5.97
CA TYR A 377 6.66 25.90 4.91
C TYR A 377 7.00 24.68 4.04
N SER A 378 6.81 24.77 2.73
CA SER A 378 7.27 23.77 1.76
C SER A 378 8.39 24.34 0.92
N TYR A 379 9.54 23.67 0.94
CA TYR A 379 10.74 24.06 0.21
C TYR A 379 11.08 23.04 -0.87
N LEU A 380 11.18 23.46 -2.12
CA LEU A 380 11.79 22.66 -3.19
C LEU A 380 13.18 23.21 -3.50
N ILE A 381 14.19 22.35 -3.51
CA ILE A 381 15.59 22.77 -3.64
C ILE A 381 16.09 22.60 -5.08
N ALA A 382 16.39 23.72 -5.75
CA ALA A 382 17.12 23.85 -7.00
C ALA A 382 18.64 23.93 -6.78
N LYS A 383 19.46 23.75 -7.83
CA LYS A 383 20.91 24.05 -7.76
C LYS A 383 21.20 25.51 -8.09
N THR A 384 20.63 26.02 -9.17
CA THR A 384 20.87 27.38 -9.68
C THR A 384 19.63 28.26 -9.58
N LEU A 385 19.80 29.57 -9.70
CA LEU A 385 18.69 30.52 -9.78
C LEU A 385 17.76 30.24 -10.98
N ASP A 386 18.30 29.89 -12.14
CA ASP A 386 17.52 29.57 -13.35
C ASP A 386 16.66 28.30 -13.16
N GLU A 387 17.26 27.23 -12.59
CA GLU A 387 16.51 26.03 -12.20
C GLU A 387 15.40 26.40 -11.20
N ALA A 388 15.66 27.30 -10.25
CA ALA A 388 14.66 27.73 -9.29
C ALA A 388 13.48 28.47 -9.93
N GLN A 389 13.73 29.37 -10.89
CA GLN A 389 12.68 30.08 -11.62
C GLN A 389 11.80 29.11 -12.43
N ASN A 390 12.42 28.17 -13.13
CA ASN A 390 11.69 27.15 -13.90
C ASN A 390 10.83 26.25 -13.00
N LEU A 391 11.35 25.86 -11.83
CA LEU A 391 10.60 25.04 -10.87
C LEU A 391 9.49 25.83 -10.18
N GLN A 392 9.68 27.14 -9.93
CA GLN A 392 8.66 28.01 -9.36
C GLN A 392 7.47 28.10 -10.32
N GLU A 393 7.75 28.33 -11.60
CA GLU A 393 6.71 28.40 -12.62
C GLU A 393 5.99 27.05 -12.78
N PHE A 394 6.73 25.95 -12.79
CA PHE A 394 6.14 24.62 -13.00
C PHE A 394 5.32 24.11 -11.81
N TYR A 395 5.81 24.27 -10.57
CA TYR A 395 5.19 23.65 -9.39
C TYR A 395 4.40 24.60 -8.50
N VAL A 396 4.83 25.86 -8.36
CA VAL A 396 4.18 26.80 -7.43
C VAL A 396 3.13 27.63 -8.15
N ASN A 397 3.44 28.10 -9.35
CA ASN A 397 2.52 28.88 -10.19
C ASN A 397 1.74 27.99 -11.16
N GLY A 398 2.25 26.79 -11.45
CA GLY A 398 1.66 25.84 -12.37
C GLY A 398 0.39 25.19 -11.83
N GLU A 399 -0.37 24.60 -12.73
CA GLU A 399 -1.58 23.87 -12.37
C GLU A 399 -1.30 22.37 -12.18
N VAL A 400 -2.08 21.74 -11.30
CA VAL A 400 -2.14 20.29 -11.19
C VAL A 400 -2.58 19.69 -12.53
N GLU A 401 -2.05 18.52 -12.89
CA GLU A 401 -2.44 17.83 -14.12
C GLU A 401 -3.91 17.40 -14.12
N ALA A 402 -4.53 17.32 -15.31
CA ALA A 402 -5.85 16.74 -15.46
C ALA A 402 -5.87 15.27 -15.00
N THR A 403 -6.92 14.91 -14.28
CA THR A 403 -7.15 13.55 -13.80
C THR A 403 -7.75 12.71 -14.91
N ASN A 404 -6.92 11.93 -15.58
CA ASN A 404 -7.34 11.02 -16.64
C ASN A 404 -7.42 9.59 -16.14
N SER A 405 -8.41 8.84 -16.62
CA SER A 405 -8.46 7.40 -16.41
C SER A 405 -7.19 6.73 -16.91
N LYS A 406 -6.75 5.72 -16.18
CA LYS A 406 -5.61 4.85 -16.52
C LYS A 406 -6.03 3.46 -16.97
N LEU A 407 -7.33 3.24 -17.20
CA LEU A 407 -7.88 1.92 -17.50
C LEU A 407 -7.28 1.32 -18.77
N ILE A 408 -7.29 2.06 -19.89
CA ILE A 408 -6.77 1.55 -21.18
C ILE A 408 -5.23 1.49 -21.22
N GLU A 409 -4.54 2.42 -20.54
CA GLU A 409 -3.08 2.43 -20.46
C GLU A 409 -2.54 1.21 -19.68
N ASN A 410 -3.39 0.59 -18.87
CA ASN A 410 -3.09 -0.60 -18.09
C ASN A 410 -3.78 -1.83 -18.70
N LYS A 411 -3.09 -2.47 -19.67
CA LYS A 411 -3.59 -3.67 -20.35
C LYS A 411 -4.05 -4.78 -19.39
N ASP A 412 -3.33 -4.97 -18.29
CA ASP A 412 -3.71 -5.96 -17.28
C ASP A 412 -5.02 -5.60 -16.58
N ALA A 413 -5.27 -4.32 -16.31
CA ALA A 413 -6.56 -3.88 -15.79
C ALA A 413 -7.69 -4.20 -16.78
N VAL A 414 -7.51 -3.91 -18.07
CA VAL A 414 -8.48 -4.27 -19.13
C VAL A 414 -8.78 -5.77 -19.10
N TYR A 415 -7.74 -6.61 -19.13
CA TYR A 415 -7.90 -8.06 -19.08
C TYR A 415 -8.68 -8.53 -17.84
N ARG A 416 -8.29 -8.04 -16.66
CA ARG A 416 -8.96 -8.44 -15.40
C ARG A 416 -10.41 -7.99 -15.37
N GLN A 417 -10.75 -6.81 -15.91
CA GLN A 417 -12.14 -6.36 -15.96
C GLN A 417 -12.96 -7.18 -16.96
N ILE A 418 -12.42 -7.52 -18.14
CA ILE A 418 -13.11 -8.43 -19.08
C ILE A 418 -13.36 -9.79 -18.43
N ILE A 419 -12.34 -10.39 -17.80
CA ILE A 419 -12.47 -11.64 -17.06
C ILE A 419 -13.55 -11.51 -15.99
N ALA A 420 -13.57 -10.40 -15.24
CA ALA A 420 -14.56 -10.17 -14.20
C ALA A 420 -15.99 -10.08 -14.74
N GLN A 421 -16.22 -9.35 -15.84
CA GLN A 421 -17.56 -9.25 -16.45
C GLN A 421 -18.07 -10.62 -16.91
N VAL A 422 -17.21 -11.41 -17.56
CA VAL A 422 -17.58 -12.74 -18.07
C VAL A 422 -17.73 -13.75 -16.93
N ALA A 423 -16.80 -13.79 -15.97
CA ALA A 423 -16.82 -14.72 -14.83
C ALA A 423 -18.00 -14.47 -13.89
N SER A 424 -18.46 -13.23 -13.79
CA SER A 424 -19.63 -12.84 -13.00
C SER A 424 -20.93 -12.88 -13.82
N THR A 425 -20.88 -13.25 -15.10
CA THR A 425 -22.02 -13.33 -16.03
C THR A 425 -22.73 -12.01 -16.34
N LEU A 426 -22.08 -10.86 -16.06
CA LEU A 426 -22.56 -9.52 -16.43
C LEU A 426 -22.43 -9.26 -17.93
N ALA A 427 -21.48 -9.89 -18.59
CA ALA A 427 -21.31 -9.82 -20.03
C ALA A 427 -21.06 -11.20 -20.64
N LYS A 428 -21.68 -11.46 -21.78
CA LYS A 428 -21.62 -12.73 -22.53
C LYS A 428 -21.04 -12.56 -23.92
N ASN A 429 -20.81 -11.34 -24.38
CA ASN A 429 -20.26 -11.07 -25.71
C ASN A 429 -19.45 -9.76 -25.70
N PRO A 430 -18.61 -9.52 -26.73
CA PRO A 430 -17.81 -8.30 -26.82
C PRO A 430 -18.62 -6.99 -26.77
N VAL A 431 -19.85 -6.99 -27.27
CA VAL A 431 -20.74 -5.82 -27.25
C VAL A 431 -21.14 -5.45 -25.82
N GLU A 432 -21.60 -6.43 -25.02
CA GLU A 432 -21.92 -6.20 -23.60
C GLU A 432 -20.68 -5.78 -22.78
N ILE A 433 -19.50 -6.29 -23.14
CA ILE A 433 -18.24 -5.84 -22.54
C ILE A 433 -18.00 -4.37 -22.90
N GLN A 434 -18.15 -3.99 -24.17
CA GLN A 434 -18.01 -2.60 -24.63
C GLN A 434 -18.98 -1.67 -23.92
N GLU A 435 -20.24 -2.06 -23.77
CA GLU A 435 -21.25 -1.29 -23.01
C GLU A 435 -20.81 -1.01 -21.57
N PHE A 436 -20.14 -1.97 -20.92
CA PHE A 436 -19.55 -1.74 -19.59
C PHE A 436 -18.44 -0.69 -19.63
N PHE A 437 -17.46 -0.85 -20.53
CA PHE A 437 -16.32 0.08 -20.65
C PHE A 437 -16.77 1.49 -21.06
N THR A 438 -17.84 1.63 -21.84
CA THR A 438 -18.45 2.93 -22.16
C THR A 438 -18.95 3.66 -20.91
N LYS A 439 -19.39 2.94 -19.88
CA LYS A 439 -19.90 3.52 -18.61
C LYS A 439 -18.78 3.82 -17.60
N THR A 440 -17.54 3.43 -17.87
CA THR A 440 -16.42 3.75 -16.97
C THR A 440 -15.99 5.20 -17.13
N PHE A 441 -15.14 5.70 -16.21
CA PHE A 441 -14.61 7.05 -16.33
C PHE A 441 -13.85 7.26 -17.64
N TYR A 442 -13.05 6.26 -18.08
CA TYR A 442 -12.42 6.25 -19.40
C TYR A 442 -13.45 6.41 -20.53
N GLY A 443 -14.50 5.59 -20.54
CA GLY A 443 -15.55 5.65 -21.56
C GLY A 443 -16.23 7.01 -21.58
N TYR A 444 -16.55 7.56 -20.41
CA TYR A 444 -17.13 8.89 -20.26
C TYR A 444 -16.21 9.98 -20.84
N GLN A 445 -14.92 9.96 -20.48
CA GLN A 445 -13.94 10.92 -20.99
C GLN A 445 -13.80 10.86 -22.52
N MET A 446 -13.79 9.66 -23.10
CA MET A 446 -13.72 9.52 -24.56
C MET A 446 -14.96 10.07 -25.26
N GLN A 447 -16.16 9.80 -24.73
CA GLN A 447 -17.42 10.24 -25.34
C GLN A 447 -17.64 11.75 -25.25
N HIS A 448 -17.12 12.39 -24.19
CA HIS A 448 -17.30 13.82 -23.96
C HIS A 448 -16.09 14.66 -24.42
N ASN A 449 -15.04 14.02 -24.94
CA ASN A 449 -13.91 14.73 -25.54
C ASN A 449 -14.26 15.18 -26.98
N PRO A 450 -14.15 16.49 -27.30
CA PRO A 450 -14.51 17.02 -28.62
C PRO A 450 -13.76 16.38 -29.80
N TYR A 451 -12.54 15.89 -29.57
CA TYR A 451 -11.69 15.32 -30.62
C TYR A 451 -11.80 13.79 -30.72
N MET A 452 -12.07 13.12 -29.59
CA MET A 452 -12.07 11.65 -29.52
C MET A 452 -13.46 11.04 -29.66
N SER A 453 -14.53 11.79 -29.39
CA SER A 453 -15.91 11.28 -29.36
C SER A 453 -16.33 10.55 -30.64
N ALA A 454 -15.92 11.04 -31.82
CA ALA A 454 -16.22 10.43 -33.12
C ALA A 454 -15.58 9.04 -33.32
N PHE A 455 -14.48 8.74 -32.62
CA PHE A 455 -13.74 7.48 -32.73
C PHE A 455 -13.80 6.64 -31.45
N ALA A 456 -14.52 7.10 -30.43
CA ALA A 456 -14.55 6.47 -29.11
C ALA A 456 -15.06 5.03 -29.21
N ALA A 457 -16.19 4.82 -29.88
CA ALA A 457 -16.78 3.48 -30.02
C ALA A 457 -15.83 2.51 -30.73
N ASP A 458 -15.30 2.89 -31.90
CA ASP A 458 -14.39 2.05 -32.70
C ASP A 458 -13.07 1.76 -31.97
N SER A 459 -12.52 2.74 -31.25
CA SER A 459 -11.28 2.56 -30.48
C SER A 459 -11.48 1.58 -29.32
N LEU A 460 -12.59 1.73 -28.57
CA LEU A 460 -12.94 0.78 -27.51
C LEU A 460 -13.19 -0.62 -28.07
N GLU A 461 -13.92 -0.72 -29.18
CA GLU A 461 -14.19 -2.01 -29.83
C GLU A 461 -12.89 -2.72 -30.22
N PHE A 462 -11.95 -2.01 -30.83
CA PHE A 462 -10.65 -2.57 -31.21
C PHE A 462 -9.88 -3.11 -30.00
N GLU A 463 -9.72 -2.30 -28.95
CA GLU A 463 -8.99 -2.69 -27.73
C GLU A 463 -9.65 -3.87 -27.01
N ILE A 464 -10.99 -3.90 -26.94
CA ILE A 464 -11.73 -4.99 -26.33
C ILE A 464 -11.60 -6.27 -27.14
N ASN A 465 -11.71 -6.21 -28.47
CA ASN A 465 -11.57 -7.38 -29.32
C ASN A 465 -10.16 -7.96 -29.27
N GLU A 466 -9.11 -7.13 -29.33
CA GLU A 466 -7.71 -7.53 -29.10
C GLU A 466 -7.56 -8.25 -27.75
N ALA A 467 -8.14 -7.69 -26.68
CA ALA A 467 -8.08 -8.25 -25.35
C ALA A 467 -8.84 -9.58 -25.22
N VAL A 468 -10.05 -9.68 -25.75
CA VAL A 468 -10.83 -10.92 -25.77
C VAL A 468 -10.09 -12.01 -26.54
N ASN A 469 -9.50 -11.68 -27.70
CA ASN A 469 -8.70 -12.60 -28.49
C ASN A 469 -7.50 -13.13 -27.71
N PHE A 470 -6.74 -12.25 -27.04
CA PHE A 470 -5.64 -12.65 -26.17
C PHE A 470 -6.09 -13.60 -25.06
N LEU A 471 -7.21 -13.29 -24.39
CA LEU A 471 -7.75 -14.11 -23.31
C LEU A 471 -8.23 -15.48 -23.81
N MET A 472 -8.82 -15.55 -25.00
CA MET A 472 -9.23 -16.81 -25.63
C MET A 472 -8.04 -17.66 -26.05
N GLN A 473 -7.03 -17.05 -26.68
CA GLN A 473 -5.79 -17.75 -27.08
C GLN A 473 -5.06 -18.37 -25.88
N ASN A 474 -5.10 -17.71 -24.73
CA ASN A 474 -4.51 -18.22 -23.49
C ASN A 474 -5.41 -19.19 -22.71
N GLY A 475 -6.60 -19.54 -23.24
CA GLY A 475 -7.56 -20.43 -22.61
C GLY A 475 -8.12 -19.91 -21.30
N ILE A 476 -8.17 -18.58 -21.14
CA ILE A 476 -8.76 -17.90 -19.97
C ILE A 476 -10.27 -17.76 -20.20
N LEU A 477 -10.66 -17.40 -21.42
CA LEU A 477 -12.04 -17.37 -21.89
C LEU A 477 -12.24 -18.42 -22.99
N GLN A 478 -13.49 -18.82 -23.18
CA GLN A 478 -13.90 -19.68 -24.30
C GLN A 478 -15.24 -19.22 -24.86
N ALA A 479 -15.45 -19.38 -26.16
CA ALA A 479 -16.73 -19.17 -26.80
C ALA A 479 -17.62 -20.41 -26.63
N THR A 480 -18.88 -20.21 -26.28
CA THR A 480 -19.91 -21.25 -26.17
C THR A 480 -21.18 -20.81 -26.90
N PRO A 481 -22.16 -21.70 -27.16
CA PRO A 481 -23.44 -21.30 -27.75
C PRO A 481 -24.20 -20.23 -26.94
N GLU A 482 -23.94 -20.12 -25.63
CA GLU A 482 -24.54 -19.13 -24.73
C GLU A 482 -23.74 -17.82 -24.66
N GLY A 483 -22.65 -17.70 -25.44
CA GLY A 483 -21.70 -16.59 -25.39
C GLY A 483 -20.35 -16.98 -24.77
N LEU A 484 -19.54 -15.97 -24.48
CA LEU A 484 -18.25 -16.09 -23.78
C LEU A 484 -18.46 -16.63 -22.37
N LYS A 485 -17.61 -17.58 -21.97
CA LYS A 485 -17.52 -18.10 -20.59
C LYS A 485 -16.08 -18.11 -20.12
N ALA A 486 -15.86 -17.84 -18.84
CA ALA A 486 -14.57 -18.05 -18.21
C ALA A 486 -14.31 -19.55 -18.04
N THR A 487 -13.11 -20.00 -18.38
CA THR A 487 -12.67 -21.39 -18.13
C THR A 487 -12.39 -21.60 -16.63
N ALA A 488 -12.13 -22.83 -16.18
CA ALA A 488 -11.68 -23.06 -14.80
C ALA A 488 -10.43 -22.22 -14.45
N TYR A 489 -9.50 -22.10 -15.41
CA TYR A 489 -8.32 -21.25 -15.30
C TYR A 489 -8.68 -19.76 -15.24
N GLY A 490 -9.62 -19.28 -16.07
CA GLY A 490 -10.11 -17.91 -15.98
C GLY A 490 -10.82 -17.59 -14.68
N LEU A 491 -11.58 -18.54 -14.10
CA LEU A 491 -12.21 -18.40 -12.79
C LEU A 491 -11.18 -18.33 -11.65
N LEU A 492 -10.05 -19.04 -11.76
CA LEU A 492 -8.94 -18.90 -10.81
C LEU A 492 -8.35 -17.48 -10.86
N ILE A 493 -8.10 -16.95 -12.06
CA ILE A 493 -7.59 -15.58 -12.24
C ILE A 493 -8.59 -14.57 -11.65
N ALA A 494 -9.87 -14.71 -11.99
CA ALA A 494 -10.93 -13.82 -11.52
C ALA A 494 -11.00 -13.75 -9.99
N LYS A 495 -10.82 -14.88 -9.29
CA LYS A 495 -10.83 -14.98 -7.83
C LYS A 495 -9.49 -14.58 -7.18
N SER A 496 -8.45 -14.40 -7.96
CA SER A 496 -7.14 -13.98 -7.47
C SER A 496 -6.98 -12.46 -7.55
N ASN A 497 -5.92 -11.95 -6.92
CA ASN A 497 -5.45 -10.57 -7.09
C ASN A 497 -4.24 -10.48 -8.02
N TYR A 498 -3.86 -11.60 -8.67
CA TYR A 498 -2.71 -11.65 -9.56
C TYR A 498 -3.05 -11.06 -10.93
N THR A 499 -2.05 -10.46 -11.56
CA THR A 499 -2.13 -10.04 -12.96
C THR A 499 -2.32 -11.25 -13.87
N VAL A 500 -2.92 -11.01 -15.03
CA VAL A 500 -3.04 -12.00 -16.10
C VAL A 500 -1.66 -12.43 -16.60
N GLU A 501 -0.70 -11.50 -16.64
CA GLU A 501 0.69 -11.80 -17.01
C GLU A 501 1.32 -12.84 -16.06
N THR A 502 1.14 -12.69 -14.74
CA THR A 502 1.58 -13.67 -13.75
C THR A 502 0.97 -15.04 -14.02
N ALA A 503 -0.35 -15.09 -14.21
CA ALA A 503 -1.04 -16.35 -14.44
C ALA A 503 -0.51 -17.05 -15.71
N VAL A 504 -0.42 -16.31 -16.82
CA VAL A 504 0.06 -16.84 -18.11
C VAL A 504 1.47 -17.40 -17.99
N LYS A 505 2.42 -16.64 -17.41
CA LYS A 505 3.80 -17.10 -17.17
C LYS A 505 3.86 -18.38 -16.34
N LEU A 506 3.03 -18.48 -15.30
CA LEU A 506 2.96 -19.64 -14.44
C LEU A 506 2.34 -20.86 -15.16
N LYS A 507 1.30 -20.67 -15.97
CA LYS A 507 0.71 -21.73 -16.80
C LYS A 507 1.68 -22.22 -17.88
N GLU A 508 2.41 -21.32 -18.54
CA GLU A 508 3.46 -21.67 -19.50
C GLU A 508 4.56 -22.51 -18.84
N TYR A 509 5.02 -22.10 -17.66
CA TYR A 509 5.99 -22.90 -16.90
C TYR A 509 5.44 -24.27 -16.53
N ALA A 510 4.19 -24.37 -16.05
CA ALA A 510 3.55 -25.64 -15.74
C ALA A 510 3.46 -26.58 -16.97
N ALA A 511 3.18 -26.03 -18.16
CA ALA A 511 3.05 -26.80 -19.39
C ALA A 511 4.39 -27.32 -19.94
N GLN A 512 5.50 -26.64 -19.63
CA GLN A 512 6.85 -27.02 -20.06
C GLN A 512 7.60 -27.88 -19.03
N MET A 513 7.01 -28.07 -17.85
CA MET A 513 7.64 -28.78 -16.74
C MET A 513 7.53 -30.29 -16.92
N GLU A 514 8.67 -30.97 -17.08
CA GLU A 514 8.74 -32.44 -17.05
C GLU A 514 8.77 -32.95 -15.59
N GLU A 515 9.57 -32.30 -14.74
CA GLU A 515 9.67 -32.55 -13.30
C GLU A 515 9.68 -31.23 -12.52
N LEU A 516 9.19 -31.27 -11.27
CA LEU A 516 9.18 -30.09 -10.40
C LEU A 516 10.58 -29.76 -9.86
N ASP A 517 11.15 -28.65 -10.32
CA ASP A 517 12.28 -28.00 -9.67
C ASP A 517 11.82 -26.81 -8.83
N LEU A 518 11.89 -26.95 -7.50
CA LEU A 518 11.49 -25.92 -6.55
C LEU A 518 12.30 -24.62 -6.71
N ASN A 519 13.59 -24.71 -7.04
CA ASN A 519 14.45 -23.54 -7.22
C ASN A 519 14.05 -22.76 -8.47
N GLN A 520 13.79 -23.49 -9.55
CA GLN A 520 13.33 -22.91 -10.81
C GLN A 520 11.94 -22.30 -10.66
N LEU A 521 11.02 -22.94 -9.93
CA LEU A 521 9.71 -22.36 -9.63
C LEU A 521 9.83 -21.05 -8.83
N ILE A 522 10.66 -21.00 -7.79
CA ILE A 522 10.92 -19.76 -7.04
C ILE A 522 11.43 -18.66 -7.97
N TYR A 523 12.33 -19.00 -8.89
CA TYR A 523 12.86 -18.05 -9.85
C TYR A 523 11.80 -17.56 -10.85
N GLN A 524 10.97 -18.45 -11.40
CA GLN A 524 9.89 -18.04 -12.31
C GLN A 524 8.86 -17.16 -11.61
N MET A 525 8.49 -17.47 -10.37
CA MET A 525 7.63 -16.60 -9.55
C MET A 525 8.24 -15.21 -9.39
N CYS A 526 9.53 -15.10 -9.07
CA CYS A 526 10.21 -13.80 -8.92
C CYS A 526 10.29 -12.98 -10.21
N ARG A 527 10.01 -13.56 -11.38
CA ARG A 527 9.95 -12.88 -12.69
C ARG A 527 8.53 -12.45 -13.08
N THR A 528 7.56 -12.69 -12.22
CA THR A 528 6.20 -12.20 -12.37
C THR A 528 6.07 -10.77 -11.80
N PRO A 529 5.17 -9.93 -12.35
CA PRO A 529 5.00 -8.55 -11.89
C PRO A 529 4.44 -8.43 -10.46
N ASP A 530 3.76 -9.46 -9.95
CA ASP A 530 3.10 -9.43 -8.64
C ASP A 530 4.06 -9.72 -7.46
N MET A 531 5.26 -10.24 -7.72
CA MET A 531 6.22 -10.54 -6.66
C MET A 531 6.85 -9.27 -6.07
N PRO A 532 6.73 -9.02 -4.76
CA PRO A 532 7.40 -7.89 -4.12
C PRO A 532 8.90 -8.15 -4.04
N LEU A 533 9.66 -7.44 -4.87
CA LEU A 533 11.08 -7.68 -5.03
C LEU A 533 11.92 -7.10 -3.90
N ILE A 534 12.90 -7.88 -3.45
CA ILE A 534 13.98 -7.49 -2.56
C ILE A 534 15.07 -6.82 -3.39
N SER A 535 15.42 -5.59 -3.05
CA SER A 535 16.39 -4.81 -3.84
C SER A 535 17.82 -5.01 -3.36
N PHE A 536 18.77 -4.92 -4.29
CA PHE A 536 20.19 -4.77 -3.99
C PHE A 536 20.48 -3.45 -3.26
N LYS A 537 21.56 -3.43 -2.50
CA LYS A 537 22.08 -2.24 -1.82
C LYS A 537 23.24 -1.63 -2.59
N GLY A 538 23.01 -0.43 -3.11
CA GLY A 538 24.05 0.39 -3.72
C GLY A 538 24.74 -0.33 -4.87
N ARG A 539 26.06 -0.10 -4.99
CA ARG A 539 26.91 -0.66 -6.04
C ARG A 539 27.76 -1.85 -5.58
N LYS A 540 27.33 -2.55 -4.51
CA LYS A 540 28.05 -3.74 -4.03
C LYS A 540 28.01 -4.86 -5.07
N SER A 541 29.00 -5.77 -5.01
CA SER A 541 29.05 -6.91 -5.91
C SER A 541 27.76 -7.74 -5.81
N LYS A 542 27.30 -8.20 -6.98
CA LYS A 542 26.14 -9.09 -7.14
C LYS A 542 26.58 -10.54 -7.35
N ASP A 543 27.89 -10.81 -7.35
CA ASP A 543 28.46 -12.14 -7.59
C ASP A 543 27.97 -13.19 -6.59
N PRO A 544 27.81 -12.89 -5.28
CA PRO A 544 27.27 -13.88 -4.34
C PRO A 544 25.87 -14.39 -4.70
N VAL A 545 25.02 -13.52 -5.27
CA VAL A 545 23.71 -13.93 -5.79
C VAL A 545 23.88 -14.79 -7.04
N ARG A 546 24.74 -14.38 -7.98
CA ARG A 546 25.01 -15.15 -9.19
C ARG A 546 25.51 -16.56 -8.85
N GLU A 547 26.47 -16.68 -7.94
CA GLU A 547 27.03 -17.96 -7.48
C GLU A 547 25.95 -18.85 -6.86
N LYS A 548 25.10 -18.30 -5.97
CA LYS A 548 23.99 -19.05 -5.36
C LYS A 548 23.04 -19.61 -6.42
N LEU A 549 22.70 -18.80 -7.43
CA LEU A 549 21.81 -19.21 -8.52
C LEU A 549 22.46 -20.25 -9.43
N SER A 550 23.72 -20.07 -9.82
CA SER A 550 24.47 -21.03 -10.65
C SER A 550 24.58 -22.41 -9.99
N VAL A 551 24.80 -22.48 -8.68
CA VAL A 551 24.82 -23.74 -7.91
C VAL A 551 23.48 -24.48 -7.97
N LYS A 552 22.38 -23.75 -8.20
CA LYS A 552 21.03 -24.29 -8.37
C LYS A 552 20.63 -24.46 -9.84
N GLY A 553 21.58 -24.35 -10.78
CA GLY A 553 21.31 -24.49 -12.22
C GLY A 553 20.60 -23.29 -12.85
N ILE A 554 20.53 -22.15 -12.16
CA ILE A 554 19.85 -20.95 -12.63
C ILE A 554 20.87 -19.96 -13.17
N PHE A 555 20.86 -19.76 -14.48
CA PHE A 555 21.81 -18.88 -15.18
C PHE A 555 21.08 -17.62 -15.69
N ALA A 556 21.18 -16.52 -14.95
CA ALA A 556 20.67 -15.22 -15.36
C ALA A 556 21.80 -14.32 -15.90
N VAL A 557 21.55 -13.70 -17.06
CA VAL A 557 22.50 -12.80 -17.73
C VAL A 557 22.77 -11.56 -16.88
N ASP A 558 21.70 -10.92 -16.41
CA ASP A 558 21.76 -9.74 -15.56
C ASP A 558 21.30 -10.06 -14.15
N MET A 559 22.04 -9.56 -13.16
CA MET A 559 21.59 -9.62 -11.76
C MET A 559 20.74 -8.39 -11.43
N ARG A 560 19.43 -8.58 -11.37
CA ARG A 560 18.41 -7.58 -11.03
C ARG A 560 17.70 -7.99 -9.72
N ASN A 561 16.66 -7.26 -9.36
CA ASN A 561 15.98 -7.49 -8.08
C ASN A 561 15.24 -8.85 -8.06
N GLN A 562 14.89 -9.41 -9.21
CA GLN A 562 14.30 -10.74 -9.34
C GLN A 562 15.27 -11.83 -8.83
N GLU A 563 16.53 -11.78 -9.27
CA GLU A 563 17.58 -12.72 -8.88
C GLU A 563 17.94 -12.58 -7.40
N ALA A 564 18.03 -11.33 -6.92
CA ALA A 564 18.24 -11.05 -5.50
C ALA A 564 17.13 -11.62 -4.62
N THR A 565 15.88 -11.50 -5.07
CA THR A 565 14.70 -12.04 -4.37
C THR A 565 14.74 -13.56 -4.36
N THR A 566 15.03 -14.16 -5.52
CA THR A 566 15.15 -15.62 -5.69
C THR A 566 16.17 -16.21 -4.71
N ALA A 567 17.40 -15.69 -4.71
CA ALA A 567 18.44 -16.17 -3.81
C ALA A 567 18.08 -15.96 -2.33
N SER A 568 17.45 -14.83 -1.99
CA SER A 568 17.00 -14.54 -0.63
C SER A 568 15.90 -15.51 -0.16
N LEU A 569 14.97 -15.88 -1.04
CA LEU A 569 13.92 -16.85 -0.73
C LEU A 569 14.47 -18.26 -0.56
N MET A 570 15.47 -18.65 -1.36
CA MET A 570 16.19 -19.92 -1.18
C MET A 570 16.87 -19.99 0.19
N GLU A 571 17.57 -18.93 0.60
CA GLU A 571 18.19 -18.89 1.92
C GLU A 571 17.15 -18.81 3.06
N TRP A 572 16.01 -18.18 2.81
CA TRP A 572 14.92 -18.09 3.78
C TRP A 572 14.34 -19.47 4.13
N ILE A 573 14.08 -20.32 3.12
CA ILE A 573 13.60 -21.69 3.30
C ILE A 573 14.68 -22.67 3.78
N ASP A 574 15.95 -22.26 3.70
CA ASP A 574 17.11 -22.95 4.29
C ASP A 574 17.45 -22.45 5.70
N GLU A 575 16.53 -21.70 6.30
CA GLU A 575 16.59 -21.21 7.66
C GLU A 575 17.62 -20.11 7.98
N ARG A 576 18.13 -19.41 6.97
CA ARG A 576 18.87 -18.16 7.22
C ARG A 576 17.97 -17.01 7.64
N ASN A 577 18.41 -16.22 8.60
CA ASN A 577 17.73 -15.02 9.05
C ASN A 577 18.07 -13.80 8.19
N GLU A 578 17.35 -12.70 8.38
CA GLU A 578 17.51 -11.48 7.57
C GLU A 578 18.92 -10.89 7.66
N TYR A 579 19.59 -10.98 8.82
CA TYR A 579 20.98 -10.52 8.96
C TYR A 579 21.94 -11.37 8.12
N GLU A 580 21.80 -12.68 8.15
CA GLU A 580 22.63 -13.60 7.34
C GLU A 580 22.40 -13.40 5.84
N ILE A 581 21.14 -13.28 5.41
CA ILE A 581 20.77 -13.02 4.01
C ILE A 581 21.34 -11.69 3.54
N GLU A 582 21.18 -10.64 4.34
CA GLU A 582 21.69 -9.31 4.00
C GLU A 582 23.22 -9.29 3.86
N ASN A 583 23.94 -9.96 4.75
CA ASN A 583 25.40 -10.01 4.69
C ASN A 583 25.89 -10.85 3.51
N ALA A 584 25.19 -11.94 3.19
CA ALA A 584 25.53 -12.80 2.05
C ALA A 584 25.31 -12.10 0.70
N PHE A 585 24.17 -11.42 0.52
CA PHE A 585 23.74 -10.95 -0.80
C PHE A 585 23.71 -9.44 -0.97
N HIS A 586 23.99 -8.67 0.09
CA HIS A 586 23.97 -7.22 0.05
C HIS A 586 22.61 -6.64 -0.39
N VAL A 587 21.54 -7.16 0.20
CA VAL A 587 20.15 -6.82 -0.10
C VAL A 587 19.42 -6.21 1.10
N TYR A 588 18.27 -5.57 0.88
CA TYR A 588 17.38 -5.12 1.96
C TYR A 588 16.55 -6.28 2.54
N ALA A 589 17.19 -7.16 3.32
CA ALA A 589 16.57 -8.40 3.78
C ALA A 589 15.39 -8.25 4.76
N ALA A 590 15.12 -7.05 5.29
CA ALA A 590 13.96 -6.81 6.15
C ALA A 590 12.62 -7.11 5.44
N THR A 591 12.60 -7.07 4.10
CA THR A 591 11.42 -7.39 3.29
C THR A 591 11.32 -8.88 2.93
N THR A 592 12.30 -9.72 3.29
CA THR A 592 12.31 -11.15 2.94
C THR A 592 11.04 -11.85 3.39
N ARG A 593 10.56 -11.59 4.61
CA ARG A 593 9.36 -12.21 5.13
C ARG A 593 8.09 -11.85 4.34
N ARG A 594 8.00 -10.60 3.85
CA ARG A 594 6.89 -10.16 2.98
C ARG A 594 6.95 -10.88 1.63
N ALA A 595 8.14 -10.94 1.03
CA ALA A 595 8.34 -11.66 -0.23
C ALA A 595 8.06 -13.15 -0.09
N ALA A 596 8.47 -13.78 1.01
CA ALA A 596 8.23 -15.19 1.27
C ALA A 596 6.75 -15.49 1.53
N TYR A 597 6.04 -14.59 2.22
CA TYR A 597 4.59 -14.68 2.37
C TYR A 597 3.89 -14.63 1.00
N GLU A 598 4.24 -13.66 0.15
CA GLU A 598 3.63 -13.57 -1.19
C GLU A 598 3.97 -14.79 -2.05
N ALA A 599 5.23 -15.23 -2.05
CA ALA A 599 5.64 -16.45 -2.73
C ALA A 599 4.86 -17.67 -2.24
N SER A 600 4.55 -17.76 -0.93
CA SER A 600 3.74 -18.87 -0.41
C SER A 600 2.32 -18.89 -0.95
N LEU A 601 1.72 -17.72 -1.19
CA LEU A 601 0.39 -17.59 -1.82
C LEU A 601 0.47 -17.90 -3.31
N MET A 602 1.53 -17.43 -3.98
CA MET A 602 1.75 -17.68 -5.40
C MET A 602 2.01 -19.17 -5.70
N VAL A 603 2.69 -19.90 -4.81
CA VAL A 603 2.81 -21.37 -4.91
C VAL A 603 1.45 -22.05 -4.82
N LYS A 604 0.54 -21.58 -3.94
CA LYS A 604 -0.84 -22.13 -3.89
C LYS A 604 -1.60 -21.81 -5.16
N PHE A 605 -1.43 -20.62 -5.72
CA PHE A 605 -2.03 -20.25 -7.00
C PHE A 605 -1.48 -21.12 -8.15
N PHE A 606 -0.16 -21.33 -8.21
CA PHE A 606 0.48 -22.24 -9.15
C PHE A 606 -0.02 -23.68 -9.01
N LYS A 607 -0.17 -24.18 -7.78
CA LYS A 607 -0.78 -25.48 -7.50
C LYS A 607 -2.18 -25.58 -8.11
N ASN A 608 -3.03 -24.57 -7.89
CA ASN A 608 -4.37 -24.54 -8.47
C ASN A 608 -4.33 -24.49 -10.01
N ILE A 609 -3.37 -23.77 -10.61
CA ILE A 609 -3.14 -23.76 -12.07
C ILE A 609 -2.79 -25.16 -12.57
N CYS A 610 -1.88 -25.86 -11.89
CA CYS A 610 -1.52 -27.24 -12.21
C CYS A 610 -2.76 -28.16 -12.14
N GLU A 611 -3.54 -28.09 -11.06
CA GLU A 611 -4.75 -28.90 -10.87
C GLU A 611 -5.78 -28.68 -11.99
N VAL A 612 -6.12 -27.43 -12.33
CA VAL A 612 -7.06 -27.15 -13.44
C VAL A 612 -6.50 -27.48 -14.82
N SER A 613 -5.17 -27.63 -14.93
CA SER A 613 -4.48 -28.05 -16.15
C SER A 613 -4.26 -29.57 -16.19
N GLY A 614 -4.75 -30.33 -15.20
CA GLY A 614 -4.64 -31.78 -15.13
C GLY A 614 -3.31 -32.31 -14.59
N ILE A 615 -2.47 -31.45 -14.00
CA ILE A 615 -1.15 -31.79 -13.45
C ILE A 615 -1.27 -31.97 -11.94
N TYR A 616 -1.43 -33.22 -11.48
CA TYR A 616 -1.63 -33.53 -10.05
C TYR A 616 -0.39 -34.10 -9.33
N ALA A 617 0.62 -34.53 -10.08
CA ALA A 617 1.78 -35.27 -9.57
C ALA A 617 2.56 -34.52 -8.46
N HIS A 618 2.49 -33.20 -8.46
CA HIS A 618 3.33 -32.32 -7.62
C HIS A 618 2.56 -31.63 -6.48
N SER A 619 1.28 -31.95 -6.30
CA SER A 619 0.38 -31.29 -5.34
C SER A 619 0.98 -31.22 -3.92
N ARG A 620 1.50 -32.35 -3.43
CA ARG A 620 2.11 -32.45 -2.08
C ARG A 620 3.38 -31.60 -1.96
N ASP A 621 4.26 -31.64 -2.96
CA ASP A 621 5.53 -30.89 -2.93
C ASP A 621 5.29 -29.38 -2.97
N LEU A 622 4.27 -28.93 -3.69
CA LEU A 622 3.84 -27.54 -3.72
C LEU A 622 3.23 -27.09 -2.39
N GLU A 623 2.46 -27.94 -1.71
CA GLU A 623 1.96 -27.66 -0.35
C GLU A 623 3.12 -27.52 0.65
N ILE A 624 4.11 -28.41 0.57
CA ILE A 624 5.35 -28.36 1.36
C ILE A 624 6.09 -27.07 1.07
N LEU A 625 6.36 -26.74 -0.19
CA LEU A 625 7.08 -25.51 -0.57
C LEU A 625 6.34 -24.25 -0.09
N SER A 626 5.02 -24.19 -0.24
CA SER A 626 4.21 -23.08 0.27
C SER A 626 4.39 -22.92 1.79
N ALA A 627 4.33 -24.01 2.55
CA ALA A 627 4.56 -23.98 4.01
C ALA A 627 6.00 -23.54 4.35
N ARG A 628 7.01 -24.03 3.64
CA ARG A 628 8.42 -23.62 3.83
C ARG A 628 8.61 -22.14 3.60
N LEU A 629 8.02 -21.59 2.55
CA LEU A 629 8.08 -20.15 2.26
C LEU A 629 7.35 -19.35 3.35
N TYR A 630 6.17 -19.79 3.78
CA TYR A 630 5.41 -19.09 4.83
C TYR A 630 6.14 -19.07 6.18
N TYR A 631 6.63 -20.22 6.65
CA TYR A 631 7.27 -20.35 7.96
C TYR A 631 8.77 -20.04 7.95
N GLY A 632 9.42 -20.16 6.79
CA GLY A 632 10.87 -20.04 6.64
C GLY A 632 11.60 -21.19 7.31
N VAL A 633 11.20 -22.42 7.03
CA VAL A 633 11.79 -23.63 7.60
C VAL A 633 12.14 -24.64 6.52
N LYS A 634 13.03 -25.57 6.87
CA LYS A 634 13.25 -26.78 6.09
C LYS A 634 12.11 -27.78 6.29
N ASP A 635 12.02 -28.74 5.38
CA ASP A 635 10.94 -29.72 5.26
C ASP A 635 10.64 -30.44 6.58
N GLU A 636 11.68 -30.84 7.32
CA GLU A 636 11.54 -31.62 8.56
C GLU A 636 10.82 -30.87 9.68
N LEU A 637 10.78 -29.53 9.64
CA LEU A 637 10.10 -28.74 10.67
C LEU A 637 8.64 -28.43 10.34
N ILE A 638 8.18 -28.70 9.11
CA ILE A 638 6.84 -28.33 8.66
C ILE A 638 5.73 -28.90 9.56
N PRO A 639 5.73 -30.20 9.93
CA PRO A 639 4.70 -30.74 10.79
C PRO A 639 4.62 -30.00 12.13
N LEU A 640 5.78 -29.69 12.71
CA LEU A 640 5.90 -29.05 14.01
C LEU A 640 5.41 -27.59 14.00
N VAL A 641 5.78 -26.79 13.00
CA VAL A 641 5.37 -25.38 12.91
C VAL A 641 3.91 -25.21 12.49
N LEU A 642 3.35 -26.17 11.74
CA LEU A 642 1.92 -26.21 11.41
C LEU A 642 1.08 -26.63 12.62
N GLY A 643 1.52 -27.65 13.35
CA GLY A 643 0.76 -28.24 14.45
C GLY A 643 0.79 -27.43 15.75
N VAL A 644 1.89 -26.70 16.01
CA VAL A 644 2.06 -25.95 17.25
C VAL A 644 1.87 -24.45 17.02
N LYS A 645 0.69 -23.96 17.40
CA LYS A 645 0.35 -22.53 17.27
C LYS A 645 1.37 -21.65 18.02
N ARG A 646 1.84 -20.58 17.37
CA ARG A 646 2.85 -19.61 17.87
C ARG A 646 4.27 -20.17 18.03
N LEU A 647 4.55 -21.38 17.54
CA LEU A 647 5.91 -21.87 17.46
C LEU A 647 6.64 -21.28 16.24
N GLY A 648 7.54 -20.34 16.47
CA GLY A 648 8.35 -19.75 15.40
C GLY A 648 9.52 -20.65 14.97
N ARG A 649 9.98 -20.48 13.72
CA ARG A 649 11.10 -21.25 13.11
C ARG A 649 12.32 -21.45 14.00
N LYS A 650 12.76 -20.42 14.74
CA LYS A 650 13.93 -20.52 15.63
C LYS A 650 13.71 -21.47 16.80
N ARG A 651 12.54 -21.39 17.42
CA ARG A 651 12.17 -22.24 18.55
C ARG A 651 11.96 -23.67 18.09
N ALA A 652 11.30 -23.86 16.94
CA ALA A 652 11.17 -25.17 16.31
C ALA A 652 12.54 -25.80 16.01
N ARG A 653 13.46 -25.05 15.39
CA ARG A 653 14.81 -25.53 15.12
C ARG A 653 15.60 -25.82 16.39
N ALA A 654 15.48 -24.98 17.41
CA ALA A 654 16.16 -25.20 18.69
C ALA A 654 15.67 -26.49 19.37
N LEU A 655 14.36 -26.74 19.37
CA LEU A 655 13.78 -27.99 19.87
C LEU A 655 14.34 -29.20 19.12
N VAL A 656 14.25 -29.22 17.79
CA VAL A 656 14.71 -30.37 16.98
C VAL A 656 16.23 -30.55 17.06
N LYS A 657 17.00 -29.47 17.17
CA LYS A 657 18.45 -29.56 17.37
C LYS A 657 18.81 -30.17 18.73
N THR A 658 18.03 -29.90 19.78
CA THR A 658 18.30 -30.38 21.14
C THR A 658 17.77 -31.79 21.37
N PHE A 659 16.60 -32.11 20.83
CA PHE A 659 15.85 -33.32 21.18
C PHE A 659 15.65 -34.30 20.01
N GLY A 660 16.04 -33.93 18.80
CA GLY A 660 15.71 -34.67 17.58
C GLY A 660 14.30 -34.37 17.08
N GLU A 661 13.90 -35.03 16.00
CA GLU A 661 12.58 -34.83 15.37
C GLU A 661 11.44 -35.45 16.18
N ASP A 662 11.70 -36.55 16.90
CA ASP A 662 10.72 -37.19 17.76
C ASP A 662 10.68 -36.56 19.16
N LEU A 663 9.72 -35.67 19.37
CA LEU A 663 9.54 -34.96 20.64
C LEU A 663 8.67 -35.72 21.66
N ARG A 664 8.10 -36.88 21.32
CA ARG A 664 7.21 -37.67 22.20
C ARG A 664 7.85 -38.10 23.52
N PRO A 665 9.14 -38.49 23.58
CA PRO A 665 9.75 -38.98 24.81
C PRO A 665 9.94 -37.90 25.88
N PHE A 666 9.89 -36.63 25.52
CA PHE A 666 10.31 -35.53 26.39
C PHE A 666 9.14 -34.90 27.15
N THR A 667 9.41 -34.53 28.40
CA THR A 667 8.45 -33.85 29.28
C THR A 667 8.45 -32.35 29.06
N GLU A 668 7.37 -31.67 29.47
CA GLU A 668 7.30 -30.20 29.39
C GLU A 668 8.48 -29.51 30.07
N LYS A 669 8.89 -30.01 31.24
CA LYS A 669 10.03 -29.46 32.00
C LYS A 669 11.35 -29.59 31.24
N GLU A 670 11.52 -30.65 30.45
CA GLU A 670 12.70 -30.82 29.61
C GLU A 670 12.67 -29.86 28.42
N LEU A 671 11.53 -29.73 27.75
CA LEU A 671 11.39 -28.81 26.62
C LEU A 671 11.61 -27.34 27.03
N GLN A 672 11.21 -26.96 28.25
CA GLN A 672 11.46 -25.63 28.82
C GLN A 672 12.93 -25.28 29.02
N LYS A 673 13.86 -26.25 28.92
CA LYS A 673 15.30 -25.97 28.92
C LYS A 673 15.77 -25.27 27.65
N VAL A 674 14.98 -25.31 26.58
CA VAL A 674 15.28 -24.60 25.33
C VAL A 674 14.84 -23.15 25.47
N ASP A 675 15.76 -22.22 25.21
CA ASP A 675 15.51 -20.78 25.34
C ASP A 675 14.30 -20.33 24.50
N GLY A 676 13.43 -19.52 25.13
CA GLY A 676 12.17 -19.07 24.55
C GLY A 676 11.03 -20.09 24.53
N ILE A 677 11.20 -21.31 25.05
CA ILE A 677 10.12 -22.28 25.28
C ILE A 677 9.57 -22.12 26.70
N GLY A 678 8.48 -21.35 26.82
CA GLY A 678 7.76 -21.22 28.09
C GLY A 678 6.73 -22.33 28.31
N PRO A 679 6.09 -22.39 29.50
CA PRO A 679 5.16 -23.46 29.89
C PRO A 679 4.04 -23.73 28.88
N LYS A 680 3.37 -22.67 28.40
CA LYS A 680 2.30 -22.80 27.39
C LYS A 680 2.78 -23.40 26.08
N LEU A 681 4.02 -23.14 25.70
CA LEU A 681 4.58 -23.63 24.44
C LEU A 681 5.07 -25.07 24.60
N SER A 682 5.69 -25.42 25.73
CA SER A 682 6.09 -26.80 26.01
C SER A 682 4.88 -27.74 26.08
N GLU A 683 3.80 -27.31 26.74
CA GLU A 683 2.53 -28.06 26.79
C GLU A 683 1.98 -28.32 25.39
N ALA A 684 1.90 -27.27 24.56
CA ALA A 684 1.42 -27.38 23.19
C ALA A 684 2.30 -28.30 22.32
N VAL A 685 3.62 -28.27 22.51
CA VAL A 685 4.55 -29.17 21.79
C VAL A 685 4.37 -30.61 22.21
N VAL A 686 4.24 -30.90 23.52
CA VAL A 686 4.02 -32.27 24.02
C VAL A 686 2.70 -32.83 23.51
N ARG A 687 1.62 -32.04 23.60
CA ARG A 687 0.31 -32.41 23.04
C ARG A 687 0.41 -32.76 21.56
N PHE A 688 1.01 -31.87 20.77
CA PHE A 688 1.20 -32.10 19.35
C PHE A 688 2.01 -33.37 19.07
N ALA A 689 3.12 -33.57 19.78
CA ALA A 689 3.97 -34.74 19.60
C ALA A 689 3.23 -36.05 19.87
N ARG A 690 2.32 -36.05 20.86
CA ARG A 690 1.50 -37.21 21.26
C ARG A 690 0.24 -37.40 20.43
N GLY A 691 -0.11 -36.45 19.56
CA GLY A 691 -1.33 -36.49 18.75
C GLY A 691 -2.60 -36.07 19.51
N GLU A 692 -2.47 -35.19 20.51
CA GLU A 692 -3.54 -34.73 21.43
C GLU A 692 -4.15 -33.34 21.10
#